data_AF-A0AAF0ISR2-F1
#
_entry.id   AF-A0AAF0ISR2-F1
#
_cell.length_a   1.000
_cell.length_b   1.000
_cell.length_c   1.000
_cell.angle_alpha   90.00
_cell.angle_beta   90.00
_cell.angle_gamma   90.00
#
_symmetry.space_group_name_H-M   'P 1'
#
loop_
_entity.id
_entity.type
_entity.pdbx_description
1 polymer ?
#
loop_
_entity_poly.entity_id
_entity_poly.type
_entity_poly.pdbx_seq_one_letter_code
_entity_poly.pdbx_strand_id
1 'polypeptide(L)'
;MSAAPPPLVPPSAARDAACAAVLHACAHLGTAERPAAETALRQFAARDSLVDDAAYVLAASDAPDVHFHVLGALLSQLARLAPEDAARAVPSLTTLRDWILQRALTHAMPPYVVTRQMHAVVLLTKRATSLTRPEPTLALGQHAAVLVSSAEHAPLGLQLALALAEDLGETPRADDVPLGLSADEHAWCHALVQVHTLPALLPAVLNALQAAHDAAALVPAADAAHALLAWSWNTALPADGVQLAPEQLLEAVQRPARDARDGGVPAALAELLLAPALPALLSDAARAAQRLAHSPSHAWAARRAARHLRAALQTVAAYAPGEHTALWAQQRTALAAALGAHVEETSARMSTPGADLGEDVDALRVLAQLYARLVAGASGRVLLAAAPAEVDAVLRALALLTQSAFHAALYVLPAGGDEEALAEADAAVTEVLALWRTLLHALAAPDAPPVADAVHAHVREHVVCAYHDGRLHAAALSAASDVECGVEQASDAEAYDEQLTLYAALARTCLAEALARLTASLAALQAALADAPTDATWEQLHWLALLGAHLVADPAAAEEPSVPSAVADADAATQDALLAFLHAASLVLLPALLPHGPHDAHPASPQTVASLLWMTARWVPTYLLRTDGPPRVLAPLAGDAGAPVLDALLMHVRTALDGWRADADVLVAAAGVLEAFAHTPGAMTMLLARDAMHALVRDTLAALDTLPDAAHAPLLRACVRCLDAARDGVVPAADARAAYYPLVLDAVHARIAAAVRASGAPQHAASAHAALRLVEVLAEGADPYTSRHVHEQLAAQLPAVAQIAQALAAHADVVCAALDAAAATLRALEELGDAPHTDAALATHTLLHAVRPTLHDADNDEALVAYLRTATALAHLGSAPDATRAAADALVGAAPVLTPDALRLVPVREAFAELTTALLLKGGAALLACAQGAPSGTASPLDVLDAARAPPLVIPGGNPFEVTLRAVALLLGTADATIDAQVAALAPALGLLVGKVPDLAPEHHSAPLVHAAFDQLAWDVLRALLLRPLHLPVLSPLVLALRALTLARVRATWLGGQASFFGALEAACAAEPAPRAALLAQSVQHVLQRILASRPEPPASGVAPALAARLLAKEEQAACIALCRTMRPQLLQTRGMLCVQ
;
A
#
# COMPACT_ATOMS: atom_id res chain seq x y z
N MET A 1 -0.39 -21.41 50.43
CA MET A 1 0.90 -20.74 50.13
C MET A 1 0.82 -19.29 50.62
N SER A 2 0.78 -19.06 51.95
CA SER A 2 0.30 -17.79 52.54
C SER A 2 1.39 -16.85 53.10
N ALA A 3 2.66 -17.08 52.79
CA ALA A 3 3.75 -16.20 53.22
C ALA A 3 4.52 -15.70 51.99
N ALA A 4 4.89 -14.40 52.02
CA ALA A 4 5.75 -13.79 51.01
C ALA A 4 7.02 -14.63 50.82
N PRO A 5 7.48 -14.86 49.58
CA PRO A 5 8.69 -15.65 49.37
C PRO A 5 9.88 -14.96 50.04
N PRO A 6 10.77 -15.71 50.72
CA PRO A 6 11.95 -15.13 51.35
C PRO A 6 12.82 -14.42 50.29
N PRO A 7 13.57 -13.36 50.66
CA PRO A 7 14.47 -12.69 49.73
C PRO A 7 15.52 -13.66 49.21
N LEU A 8 15.71 -13.69 47.88
CA LEU A 8 16.69 -14.58 47.23
C LEU A 8 18.14 -14.19 47.52
N VAL A 9 18.38 -12.93 47.86
CA VAL A 9 19.71 -12.34 47.95
C VAL A 9 19.89 -11.66 49.31
N PRO A 10 20.99 -11.93 50.04
CA PRO A 10 21.26 -11.26 51.30
C PRO A 10 21.65 -9.79 51.12
N PRO A 11 21.39 -8.94 52.13
CA PRO A 11 21.74 -7.52 52.09
C PRO A 11 23.26 -7.32 51.98
N SER A 12 23.67 -6.26 51.28
CA SER A 12 25.05 -5.79 51.22
C SER A 12 25.05 -4.28 51.03
N ALA A 13 26.10 -3.60 51.51
CA ALA A 13 26.20 -2.14 51.41
C ALA A 13 26.05 -1.62 49.95
N ALA A 14 26.53 -2.39 48.97
CA ALA A 14 26.41 -2.06 47.55
C ALA A 14 24.96 -2.21 47.03
N ARG A 15 24.22 -3.23 47.51
CA ARG A 15 22.83 -3.47 47.15
C ARG A 15 21.88 -2.49 47.84
N ASP A 16 22.16 -2.13 49.08
CA ASP A 16 21.44 -1.09 49.82
C ASP A 16 21.57 0.26 49.12
N ALA A 17 22.78 0.61 48.65
CA ALA A 17 23.01 1.82 47.87
C ALA A 17 22.26 1.79 46.52
N ALA A 18 22.28 0.66 45.80
CA ALA A 18 21.55 0.50 44.55
C ALA A 18 20.02 0.61 44.76
N CYS A 19 19.50 -0.01 45.81
CA CYS A 19 18.08 0.07 46.16
C CYS A 19 17.66 1.50 46.50
N ALA A 20 18.45 2.21 47.32
CA ALA A 20 18.19 3.61 47.64
C ALA A 20 18.21 4.51 46.39
N ALA A 21 19.16 4.28 45.47
CA ALA A 21 19.26 5.02 44.22
C ALA A 21 18.05 4.80 43.30
N VAL A 22 17.58 3.55 43.16
CA VAL A 22 16.38 3.23 42.36
C VAL A 22 15.12 3.83 42.99
N LEU A 23 14.95 3.70 44.31
CA LEU A 23 13.80 4.30 45.02
C LEU A 23 13.77 5.82 44.84
N HIS A 24 14.92 6.48 44.97
CA HIS A 24 15.05 7.91 44.75
C HIS A 24 14.77 8.29 43.29
N ALA A 25 15.33 7.56 42.32
CA ALA A 25 15.07 7.83 40.92
C ALA A 25 13.58 7.70 40.57
N CYS A 26 12.91 6.62 40.99
CA CYS A 26 11.48 6.41 40.73
C CYS A 26 10.61 7.52 41.33
N ALA A 27 10.93 7.99 42.54
CA ALA A 27 10.20 9.09 43.18
C ALA A 27 10.33 10.44 42.45
N HIS A 28 11.37 10.62 41.63
CA HIS A 28 11.69 11.90 40.97
C HIS A 28 11.40 11.93 39.46
N LEU A 29 10.88 10.85 38.87
CA LEU A 29 10.56 10.78 37.42
C LEU A 29 9.52 11.82 36.95
N GLY A 30 8.62 12.27 37.83
CA GLY A 30 7.62 13.30 37.55
C GLY A 30 8.07 14.73 37.85
N THR A 31 9.35 14.96 38.15
CA THR A 31 9.86 16.25 38.64
C THR A 31 10.87 16.87 37.66
N ALA A 32 11.35 18.08 37.96
CA ALA A 32 12.42 18.73 37.21
C ALA A 32 13.74 17.94 37.19
N GLU A 33 13.91 16.96 38.09
CA GLU A 33 15.10 16.09 38.18
C GLU A 33 15.00 14.83 37.31
N ARG A 34 13.97 14.72 36.46
CA ARG A 34 13.74 13.58 35.56
C ARG A 34 14.98 13.12 34.77
N PRO A 35 15.82 13.99 34.17
CA PRO A 35 17.00 13.54 33.43
C PRO A 35 18.02 12.78 34.30
N ALA A 36 18.18 13.21 35.56
CA ALA A 36 19.06 12.55 36.53
C ALA A 36 18.47 11.20 36.99
N ALA A 37 17.15 11.15 37.23
CA ALA A 37 16.44 9.91 37.54
C ALA A 37 16.53 8.89 36.39
N GLU A 38 16.30 9.29 35.15
CA GLU A 38 16.45 8.41 33.97
C GLU A 38 17.88 7.89 33.82
N THR A 39 18.88 8.75 34.08
CA THR A 39 20.30 8.37 34.05
C THR A 39 20.60 7.33 35.13
N ALA A 40 20.09 7.51 36.35
CA ALA A 40 20.26 6.56 37.45
C ALA A 40 19.64 5.19 37.12
N LEU A 41 18.45 5.16 36.51
CA LEU A 41 17.80 3.90 36.09
C LEU A 41 18.55 3.20 34.95
N ARG A 42 19.09 3.96 33.99
CA ARG A 42 19.96 3.39 32.92
C ARG A 42 21.27 2.85 33.49
N GLN A 43 21.87 3.55 34.46
CA GLN A 43 23.05 3.09 35.17
C GLN A 43 22.76 1.81 35.96
N PHE A 44 21.60 1.73 36.62
CA PHE A 44 21.14 0.52 37.29
C PHE A 44 21.06 -0.66 36.31
N ALA A 45 20.43 -0.45 35.14
CA ALA A 45 20.34 -1.47 34.09
C ALA A 45 21.71 -1.91 33.56
N ALA A 46 22.73 -1.06 33.58
CA ALA A 46 24.07 -1.37 33.06
C ALA A 46 24.98 -2.16 34.03
N ARG A 47 24.51 -2.50 35.23
CA ARG A 47 25.34 -3.15 36.28
C ARG A 47 25.59 -4.62 35.97
N ASP A 48 26.81 -5.10 36.22
CA ASP A 48 27.16 -6.53 36.08
C ASP A 48 26.38 -7.42 37.06
N SER A 49 26.03 -6.89 38.24
CA SER A 49 25.23 -7.56 39.28
C SER A 49 23.72 -7.38 39.12
N LEU A 50 23.22 -6.97 37.95
CA LEU A 50 21.82 -6.59 37.71
C LEU A 50 20.81 -7.64 38.22
N VAL A 51 21.06 -8.93 38.02
CA VAL A 51 20.13 -10.00 38.44
C VAL A 51 19.98 -10.06 39.96
N ASP A 52 21.10 -10.01 40.70
CA ASP A 52 21.09 -10.02 42.16
C ASP A 52 20.52 -8.71 42.73
N ASP A 53 20.89 -7.58 42.11
CA ASP A 53 20.44 -6.26 42.53
C ASP A 53 18.93 -6.09 42.26
N ALA A 54 18.42 -6.55 41.12
CA ALA A 54 17.00 -6.54 40.82
C ALA A 54 16.21 -7.46 41.77
N ALA A 55 16.69 -8.68 42.04
CA ALA A 55 16.06 -9.59 43.00
C ALA A 55 15.99 -8.96 44.42
N TYR A 56 17.05 -8.25 44.82
CA TYR A 56 17.10 -7.53 46.09
C TYR A 56 16.11 -6.35 46.13
N VAL A 57 16.11 -5.50 45.10
CA VAL A 57 15.23 -4.32 45.05
C VAL A 57 13.76 -4.71 44.97
N LEU A 58 13.41 -5.72 44.18
CA LEU A 58 12.04 -6.23 44.09
C LEU A 58 11.55 -6.83 45.42
N ALA A 59 12.45 -7.39 46.23
CA ALA A 59 12.13 -7.91 47.56
C ALA A 59 12.03 -6.80 48.62
N ALA A 60 12.80 -5.73 48.48
CA ALA A 60 12.90 -4.63 49.44
C ALA A 60 11.83 -3.54 49.27
N SER A 61 11.10 -3.51 48.15
CA SER A 61 10.10 -2.49 47.84
C SER A 61 8.78 -3.11 47.35
N ASP A 62 7.66 -2.51 47.75
CA ASP A 62 6.32 -2.80 47.23
C ASP A 62 5.81 -1.69 46.29
N ALA A 63 6.64 -0.70 45.97
CA ALA A 63 6.25 0.43 45.13
C ALA A 63 6.05 0.01 43.66
N PRO A 64 4.87 0.26 43.04
CA PRO A 64 4.58 -0.15 41.67
C PRO A 64 5.58 0.36 40.61
N ASP A 65 5.98 1.63 40.70
CA ASP A 65 6.91 2.25 39.75
C ASP A 65 8.31 1.60 39.82
N VAL A 66 8.75 1.23 41.02
CA VAL A 66 10.02 0.54 41.24
C VAL A 66 10.00 -0.84 40.58
N HIS A 67 8.90 -1.59 40.76
CA HIS A 67 8.74 -2.89 40.12
C HIS A 67 8.75 -2.76 38.59
N PHE A 68 8.00 -1.79 38.05
CA PHE A 68 7.94 -1.56 36.61
C PHE A 68 9.32 -1.28 36.00
N HIS A 69 10.09 -0.37 36.61
CA HIS A 69 11.40 0.01 36.11
C HIS A 69 12.48 -1.05 36.33
N VAL A 70 12.46 -1.76 37.45
CA VAL A 70 13.44 -2.84 37.72
C VAL A 70 13.21 -4.03 36.81
N LEU A 71 11.96 -4.45 36.61
CA LEU A 71 11.62 -5.49 35.63
C LEU A 71 11.96 -5.03 34.21
N GLY A 72 11.75 -3.75 33.91
CA GLY A 72 12.17 -3.18 32.62
C GLY A 72 13.67 -3.18 32.40
N ALA A 73 14.47 -2.93 33.44
CA ALA A 73 15.92 -3.03 33.37
C ALA A 73 16.37 -4.47 33.05
N LEU A 74 15.80 -5.47 33.74
CA LEU A 74 16.05 -6.89 33.46
C LEU A 74 15.73 -7.26 32.02
N LEU A 75 14.56 -6.86 31.52
CA LEU A 75 14.13 -7.14 30.15
C LEU A 75 15.06 -6.46 29.12
N SER A 76 15.46 -5.21 29.35
CA SER A 76 16.34 -4.48 28.42
C SER A 76 17.73 -5.11 28.25
N GLN A 77 18.19 -5.88 29.23
CA GLN A 77 19.51 -6.54 29.23
C GLN A 77 19.42 -8.05 29.03
N LEU A 78 18.25 -8.61 28.71
CA LEU A 78 18.01 -10.05 28.69
C LEU A 78 19.05 -10.84 27.86
N ALA A 79 19.47 -10.29 26.72
CA ALA A 79 20.50 -10.85 25.83
C ALA A 79 21.85 -11.08 26.53
N ARG A 80 22.20 -10.22 27.49
CA ARG A 80 23.48 -10.27 28.23
C ARG A 80 23.41 -11.18 29.44
N LEU A 81 22.22 -11.56 29.88
CA LEU A 81 22.04 -12.39 31.07
C LEU A 81 22.34 -13.86 30.73
N ALA A 82 23.30 -14.45 31.45
CA ALA A 82 23.56 -15.88 31.39
C ALA A 82 22.42 -16.65 32.10
N PRO A 83 21.91 -17.75 31.52
CA PRO A 83 20.89 -18.61 32.14
C PRO A 83 21.30 -19.10 33.53
N GLU A 84 22.55 -19.54 33.66
CA GLU A 84 23.20 -19.95 34.91
C GLU A 84 24.49 -19.18 35.10
N ASP A 85 24.76 -18.76 36.33
CA ASP A 85 26.01 -18.11 36.69
C ASP A 85 26.31 -18.38 38.16
N ALA A 86 27.37 -19.15 38.40
CA ALA A 86 27.80 -19.53 39.74
C ALA A 86 28.38 -18.37 40.55
N ALA A 87 28.71 -17.24 39.90
CA ALA A 87 29.16 -16.03 40.58
C ALA A 87 28.01 -15.20 41.16
N ARG A 88 26.76 -15.46 40.75
CA ARG A 88 25.56 -14.75 41.25
C ARG A 88 25.03 -15.38 42.54
N ALA A 89 24.45 -14.56 43.40
CA ALA A 89 23.67 -15.03 44.55
C ALA A 89 22.37 -15.71 44.10
N VAL A 90 21.76 -15.26 43.00
CA VAL A 90 20.69 -15.96 42.30
C VAL A 90 21.32 -16.87 41.22
N PRO A 91 21.44 -18.19 41.46
CA PRO A 91 22.27 -19.07 40.62
C PRO A 91 21.71 -19.27 39.21
N SER A 92 20.39 -19.12 39.04
CA SER A 92 19.68 -19.38 37.79
C SER A 92 18.57 -18.37 37.54
N LEU A 93 18.36 -17.98 36.28
CA LEU A 93 17.22 -17.13 35.88
C LEU A 93 15.86 -17.81 36.15
N THR A 94 15.81 -19.14 36.14
CA THR A 94 14.63 -19.93 36.52
C THR A 94 14.25 -19.67 37.98
N THR A 95 15.24 -19.57 38.88
CA THR A 95 15.01 -19.23 40.29
C THR A 95 14.43 -17.83 40.47
N LEU A 96 14.95 -16.84 39.72
CA LEU A 96 14.40 -15.48 39.73
C LEU A 96 12.97 -15.45 39.20
N ARG A 97 12.71 -16.12 38.07
CA ARG A 97 11.38 -16.25 37.47
C ARG A 97 10.37 -16.83 38.46
N ASP A 98 10.68 -17.96 39.07
CA ASP A 98 9.75 -18.65 40.00
C ASP A 98 9.46 -17.79 41.22
N TRP A 99 10.45 -17.05 41.71
CA TRP A 99 10.27 -16.10 42.79
C TRP A 99 9.37 -14.91 42.40
N ILE A 100 9.54 -14.34 41.19
CA ILE A 100 8.67 -13.27 40.67
C ILE A 100 7.22 -13.77 40.56
N LEU A 101 7.01 -14.98 40.02
CA LEU A 101 5.68 -15.58 39.91
C LEU A 101 5.05 -15.84 41.29
N GLN A 102 5.81 -16.40 42.24
CA GLN A 102 5.35 -16.62 43.62
C GLN A 102 5.01 -15.31 44.34
N ARG A 103 5.77 -14.25 44.08
CA ARG A 103 5.50 -12.92 44.63
C ARG A 103 4.21 -12.33 44.04
N ALA A 104 3.99 -12.45 42.74
CA ALA A 104 2.76 -12.00 42.08
C ALA A 104 1.50 -12.73 42.62
N LEU A 105 1.65 -13.98 43.06
CA LEU A 105 0.56 -14.74 43.70
C LEU A 105 0.23 -14.27 45.12
N THR A 106 1.18 -13.66 45.82
CA THR A 106 1.04 -13.31 47.25
C THR A 106 0.86 -11.80 47.48
N HIS A 107 1.19 -10.98 46.49
CA HIS A 107 1.12 -9.52 46.56
C HIS A 107 0.39 -8.95 45.34
N ALA A 108 -0.74 -8.29 45.59
CA ALA A 108 -1.51 -7.61 44.55
C ALA A 108 -0.79 -6.34 44.06
N MET A 109 -0.65 -6.20 42.73
CA MET A 109 -0.04 -5.04 42.06
C MET A 109 -1.01 -4.44 41.03
N PRO A 110 -0.83 -3.17 40.63
CA PRO A 110 -1.63 -2.58 39.55
C PRO A 110 -1.49 -3.34 38.21
N PRO A 111 -2.51 -3.32 37.33
CA PRO A 111 -2.52 -4.11 36.09
C PRO A 111 -1.28 -3.93 35.21
N TYR A 112 -0.80 -2.70 35.03
CA TYR A 112 0.37 -2.42 34.19
C TYR A 112 1.67 -3.07 34.74
N VAL A 113 1.79 -3.25 36.06
CA VAL A 113 2.93 -3.96 36.68
C VAL A 113 2.74 -5.46 36.54
N VAL A 114 1.53 -5.97 36.72
CA VAL A 114 1.22 -7.41 36.55
C VAL A 114 1.54 -7.84 35.12
N THR A 115 1.12 -7.07 34.11
CA THR A 115 1.52 -7.31 32.71
C THR A 115 3.03 -7.34 32.57
N ARG A 116 3.75 -6.33 33.09
CA ARG A 116 5.23 -6.31 33.06
C ARG A 116 5.87 -7.52 33.75
N GLN A 117 5.31 -7.98 34.87
CA GLN A 117 5.75 -9.17 35.61
C GLN A 117 5.56 -10.44 34.78
N MET A 118 4.41 -10.61 34.12
CA MET A 118 4.14 -11.79 33.31
C MET A 118 5.05 -11.85 32.08
N HIS A 119 5.27 -10.74 31.38
CA HIS A 119 6.25 -10.67 30.29
C HIS A 119 7.67 -10.98 30.79
N ALA A 120 8.07 -10.46 31.96
CA ALA A 120 9.36 -10.80 32.56
C ALA A 120 9.48 -12.30 32.87
N VAL A 121 8.43 -12.93 33.39
CA VAL A 121 8.38 -14.37 33.66
C VAL A 121 8.53 -15.18 32.36
N VAL A 122 7.83 -14.81 31.29
CA VAL A 122 7.89 -15.50 29.99
C VAL A 122 9.27 -15.32 29.33
N LEU A 123 9.79 -14.10 29.28
CA LEU A 123 11.06 -13.80 28.62
C LEU A 123 12.28 -14.36 29.39
N LEU A 124 12.26 -14.35 30.72
CA LEU A 124 13.26 -15.05 31.53
C LEU A 124 13.22 -16.56 31.30
N THR A 125 12.02 -17.14 31.12
CA THR A 125 11.87 -18.55 30.76
C THR A 125 12.46 -18.85 29.40
N LYS A 126 12.09 -18.06 28.40
CA LYS A 126 12.60 -18.16 27.03
C LYS A 126 14.13 -18.09 26.99
N ARG A 127 14.73 -17.21 27.81
CA ARG A 127 16.19 -17.11 27.95
C ARG A 127 16.82 -18.27 28.71
N ALA A 128 16.13 -18.82 29.71
CA ALA A 128 16.60 -19.97 30.48
C ALA A 128 16.51 -21.29 29.71
N THR A 129 15.59 -21.38 28.74
CA THR A 129 15.41 -22.54 27.86
C THR A 129 16.53 -22.60 26.84
N SER A 130 17.14 -23.78 26.71
CA SER A 130 18.15 -24.07 25.68
C SER A 130 17.75 -25.31 24.88
N LEU A 131 18.46 -25.57 23.79
CA LEU A 131 18.24 -26.79 22.97
C LEU A 131 18.40 -28.08 23.78
N THR A 132 19.13 -28.05 24.91
CA THR A 132 19.38 -29.21 25.77
C THR A 132 18.58 -29.20 27.07
N ARG A 133 17.77 -28.15 27.32
CA ARG A 133 17.01 -27.97 28.58
C ARG A 133 15.62 -27.38 28.31
N PRO A 134 14.62 -28.21 27.98
CA PRO A 134 13.24 -27.77 27.72
C PRO A 134 12.42 -27.54 29.00
N GLU A 135 12.89 -27.99 30.15
CA GLU A 135 12.15 -28.00 31.42
C GLU A 135 11.61 -26.62 31.83
N PRO A 136 12.34 -25.49 31.66
CA PRO A 136 11.84 -24.19 32.06
C PRO A 136 10.54 -23.80 31.35
N THR A 137 10.45 -23.99 30.02
CA THR A 137 9.26 -23.70 29.22
C THR A 137 8.10 -24.64 29.56
N LEU A 138 8.38 -25.94 29.70
CA LEU A 138 7.36 -26.94 30.03
C LEU A 138 6.74 -26.68 31.41
N ALA A 139 7.57 -26.37 32.42
CA ALA A 139 7.10 -26.05 33.76
C ALA A 139 6.25 -24.77 33.78
N LEU A 140 6.63 -23.75 33.01
CA LEU A 140 5.85 -22.51 32.92
C LEU A 140 4.46 -22.77 32.31
N GLY A 141 4.39 -23.57 31.25
CA GLY A 141 3.13 -23.96 30.64
C GLY A 141 2.18 -24.70 31.58
N GLN A 142 2.73 -25.62 32.37
CA GLN A 142 1.97 -26.34 33.42
C GLN A 142 1.46 -25.38 34.50
N HIS A 143 2.31 -24.47 34.98
CA HIS A 143 1.90 -23.45 35.95
C HIS A 143 0.78 -22.55 35.40
N ALA A 144 0.88 -22.10 34.15
CA ALA A 144 -0.17 -21.29 33.52
C ALA A 144 -1.51 -22.02 33.50
N ALA A 145 -1.54 -23.29 33.07
CA ALA A 145 -2.78 -24.08 33.01
C ALA A 145 -3.40 -24.31 34.41
N VAL A 146 -2.58 -24.57 35.43
CA VAL A 146 -3.04 -24.72 36.82
C VAL A 146 -3.58 -23.42 37.38
N LEU A 147 -2.92 -22.29 37.12
CA LEU A 147 -3.34 -20.98 37.61
C LEU A 147 -4.66 -20.53 37.00
N VAL A 148 -4.83 -20.69 35.68
CA VAL A 148 -6.10 -20.39 35.00
C VAL A 148 -7.25 -21.21 35.58
N SER A 149 -7.00 -22.47 35.93
CA SER A 149 -8.00 -23.38 36.51
C SER A 149 -8.29 -23.09 37.99
N SER A 150 -7.55 -22.19 38.65
CA SER A 150 -7.72 -21.86 40.07
C SER A 150 -8.69 -20.70 40.25
N ALA A 151 -9.77 -20.89 41.01
CA ALA A 151 -10.74 -19.83 41.27
C ALA A 151 -10.14 -18.56 41.91
N GLU A 152 -9.10 -18.72 42.74
CA GLU A 152 -8.41 -17.61 43.42
C GLU A 152 -7.39 -16.91 42.53
N HIS A 153 -6.71 -17.65 41.64
CA HIS A 153 -5.55 -17.14 40.89
C HIS A 153 -5.79 -17.02 39.38
N ALA A 154 -7.01 -17.32 38.90
CA ALA A 154 -7.37 -17.27 37.49
C ALA A 154 -6.99 -15.96 36.77
N PRO A 155 -7.22 -14.76 37.34
CA PRO A 155 -6.84 -13.51 36.67
C PRO A 155 -5.35 -13.42 36.34
N LEU A 156 -4.49 -13.86 37.26
CA LEU A 156 -3.04 -13.89 37.05
C LEU A 156 -2.65 -14.97 36.03
N GLY A 157 -3.31 -16.14 36.09
CA GLY A 157 -3.14 -17.20 35.10
C GLY A 157 -3.50 -16.77 33.68
N LEU A 158 -4.58 -16.00 33.51
CA LEU A 158 -5.01 -15.45 32.22
C LEU A 158 -4.02 -14.42 31.68
N GLN A 159 -3.47 -13.55 32.54
CA GLN A 159 -2.41 -12.62 32.16
C GLN A 159 -1.11 -13.33 31.76
N LEU A 160 -0.78 -14.44 32.44
CA LEU A 160 0.36 -15.27 32.07
C LEU A 160 0.13 -15.97 30.71
N ALA A 161 -1.09 -16.47 30.48
CA ALA A 161 -1.47 -17.08 29.21
C ALA A 161 -1.41 -16.08 28.04
N LEU A 162 -1.86 -14.85 28.27
CA LEU A 162 -1.74 -13.76 27.29
C LEU A 162 -0.28 -13.43 26.99
N ALA A 163 0.56 -13.21 28.01
CA ALA A 163 1.98 -12.92 27.81
C ALA A 163 2.72 -14.07 27.08
N LEU A 164 2.36 -15.32 27.37
CA LEU A 164 2.86 -16.49 26.63
C LEU A 164 2.51 -16.42 25.14
N ALA A 165 1.27 -16.08 24.81
CA ALA A 165 0.81 -15.96 23.43
C ALA A 165 1.47 -14.78 22.70
N GLU A 166 1.62 -13.62 23.34
CA GLU A 166 2.23 -12.43 22.74
C GLU A 166 3.73 -12.62 22.44
N ASP A 167 4.49 -13.26 23.34
CA ASP A 167 5.95 -13.41 23.19
C ASP A 167 6.40 -14.69 22.45
N LEU A 168 5.53 -15.70 22.34
CA LEU A 168 5.84 -17.01 21.75
C LEU A 168 4.84 -17.48 20.69
N GLY A 169 3.75 -16.75 20.40
CA GLY A 169 2.68 -17.22 19.53
C GLY A 169 2.92 -17.09 18.03
N GLU A 170 3.85 -16.23 17.63
CA GLU A 170 4.21 -16.01 16.23
C GLU A 170 5.51 -16.74 15.87
N THR A 171 5.62 -17.30 14.65
CA THR A 171 6.91 -17.75 14.12
C THR A 171 7.75 -16.54 13.72
N PRO A 172 9.04 -16.46 14.13
CA PRO A 172 9.82 -15.25 13.99
C PRO A 172 10.16 -15.03 12.52
N ARG A 173 9.90 -13.82 12.02
CA ARG A 173 10.50 -13.36 10.76
C ARG A 173 12.00 -13.13 11.03
N ALA A 174 12.84 -13.29 10.01
CA ALA A 174 14.30 -13.16 10.15
C ALA A 174 14.76 -11.81 10.74
N ASP A 175 13.88 -10.81 10.71
CA ASP A 175 14.15 -9.42 11.08
C ASP A 175 13.57 -9.05 12.47
N ASP A 176 12.75 -9.92 13.07
CA ASP A 176 11.91 -9.60 14.26
C ASP A 176 12.42 -10.20 15.57
N VAL A 177 13.64 -10.74 15.67
CA VAL A 177 14.05 -11.41 16.92
C VAL A 177 14.29 -10.39 18.04
N PRO A 178 13.39 -10.24 19.02
CA PRO A 178 13.58 -9.29 20.09
C PRO A 178 14.54 -9.92 21.10
N LEU A 179 15.40 -9.10 21.71
CA LEU A 179 16.07 -9.42 22.97
C LEU A 179 17.22 -10.45 22.92
N GLY A 180 17.87 -10.64 21.77
CA GLY A 180 19.17 -11.34 21.67
C GLY A 180 19.13 -12.85 21.85
N LEU A 181 18.00 -13.47 21.51
CA LEU A 181 17.85 -14.92 21.31
C LEU A 181 18.09 -15.27 19.83
N SER A 182 18.38 -16.54 19.51
CA SER A 182 18.41 -16.98 18.11
C SER A 182 17.01 -17.30 17.59
N ALA A 183 16.81 -17.22 16.27
CA ALA A 183 15.56 -17.66 15.64
C ALA A 183 15.24 -19.13 15.97
N ASP A 184 16.28 -19.96 16.09
CA ASP A 184 16.17 -21.38 16.45
C ASP A 184 15.71 -21.57 17.91
N GLU A 185 16.22 -20.77 18.85
CA GLU A 185 15.81 -20.82 20.27
C GLU A 185 14.34 -20.39 20.46
N HIS A 186 13.89 -19.39 19.70
CA HIS A 186 12.49 -18.99 19.73
C HIS A 186 11.59 -20.02 19.03
N ALA A 187 11.97 -20.53 17.85
CA ALA A 187 11.24 -21.60 17.17
C ALA A 187 11.13 -22.86 18.04
N TRP A 188 12.18 -23.14 18.82
CA TRP A 188 12.19 -24.21 19.82
C TRP A 188 11.18 -23.98 20.96
N CYS A 189 11.17 -22.78 21.56
CA CYS A 189 10.20 -22.43 22.60
C CYS A 189 8.75 -22.43 22.08
N HIS A 190 8.53 -21.88 20.87
CA HIS A 190 7.25 -21.87 20.16
C HIS A 190 6.71 -23.30 20.00
N ALA A 191 7.54 -24.21 19.47
CA ALA A 191 7.16 -25.60 19.27
C ALA A 191 6.84 -26.33 20.61
N LEU A 192 7.63 -26.10 21.66
CA LEU A 192 7.39 -26.68 22.98
C LEU A 192 6.04 -26.25 23.56
N VAL A 193 5.70 -24.95 23.45
CA VAL A 193 4.41 -24.44 23.91
C VAL A 193 3.27 -25.02 23.06
N GLN A 194 3.43 -25.02 21.73
CA GLN A 194 2.41 -25.55 20.80
C GLN A 194 2.05 -27.01 21.10
N VAL A 195 3.04 -27.88 21.36
CA VAL A 195 2.82 -29.32 21.52
C VAL A 195 2.47 -29.70 22.95
N HIS A 196 3.12 -29.11 23.96
CA HIS A 196 2.99 -29.59 25.35
C HIS A 196 2.19 -28.67 26.27
N THR A 197 1.98 -27.40 25.91
CA THR A 197 1.30 -26.43 26.78
C THR A 197 -0.11 -26.11 26.29
N LEU A 198 -0.27 -25.75 25.02
CA LEU A 198 -1.56 -25.35 24.46
C LEU A 198 -2.68 -26.38 24.67
N PRO A 199 -2.46 -27.71 24.55
CA PRO A 199 -3.52 -28.71 24.76
C PRO A 199 -4.17 -28.67 26.15
N ALA A 200 -3.46 -28.20 27.18
CA ALA A 200 -4.00 -28.03 28.53
C ALA A 200 -4.43 -26.58 28.80
N LEU A 201 -3.69 -25.60 28.27
CA LEU A 201 -3.91 -24.18 28.54
C LEU A 201 -5.15 -23.62 27.85
N LEU A 202 -5.34 -23.92 26.55
CA LEU A 202 -6.46 -23.36 25.79
C LEU A 202 -7.83 -23.81 26.34
N PRO A 203 -8.07 -25.10 26.66
CA PRO A 203 -9.32 -25.50 27.32
C PRO A 203 -9.56 -24.81 28.67
N ALA A 204 -8.51 -24.61 29.48
CA ALA A 204 -8.63 -23.91 30.75
C ALA A 204 -9.05 -22.45 30.56
N VAL A 205 -8.48 -21.77 29.57
CA VAL A 205 -8.84 -20.38 29.22
C VAL A 205 -10.29 -20.29 28.70
N LEU A 206 -10.72 -21.24 27.85
CA LEU A 206 -12.11 -21.28 27.37
C LEU A 206 -13.12 -21.55 28.50
N ASN A 207 -12.77 -22.40 29.47
CA ASN A 207 -13.60 -22.62 30.65
C ASN A 207 -13.69 -21.36 31.53
N ALA A 208 -12.57 -20.63 31.68
CA ALA A 208 -12.58 -19.35 32.39
C ALA A 208 -13.44 -18.30 31.66
N LEU A 209 -13.39 -18.26 30.33
CA LEU A 209 -14.26 -17.41 29.51
C LEU A 209 -15.74 -17.77 29.69
N GLN A 210 -16.07 -19.06 29.71
CA GLN A 210 -17.44 -19.53 29.93
C GLN A 210 -17.98 -19.16 31.33
N ALA A 211 -17.12 -19.14 32.34
CA ALA A 211 -17.48 -18.80 33.71
C ALA A 211 -17.53 -17.27 33.98
N ALA A 212 -17.10 -16.44 33.02
CA ALA A 212 -17.04 -14.99 33.19
C ALA A 212 -18.42 -14.34 33.04
N HIS A 213 -18.83 -13.54 34.04
CA HIS A 213 -20.13 -12.87 34.07
C HIS A 213 -20.06 -11.34 34.22
N ASP A 214 -18.88 -10.79 34.49
CA ASP A 214 -18.65 -9.35 34.62
C ASP A 214 -17.45 -8.89 33.78
N ALA A 215 -17.24 -7.58 33.67
CA ALA A 215 -16.14 -7.02 32.88
C ALA A 215 -14.75 -7.38 33.42
N ALA A 216 -14.61 -7.58 34.74
CA ALA A 216 -13.33 -7.86 35.38
C ALA A 216 -12.83 -9.29 35.07
N ALA A 217 -13.74 -10.26 34.94
CA ALA A 217 -13.44 -11.62 34.53
C ALA A 217 -13.43 -11.79 33.01
N LEU A 218 -14.36 -11.13 32.30
CA LEU A 218 -14.56 -11.34 30.86
C LEU A 218 -13.42 -10.79 30.02
N VAL A 219 -12.92 -9.58 30.35
CA VAL A 219 -11.88 -8.92 29.53
C VAL A 219 -10.57 -9.72 29.51
N PRO A 220 -9.99 -10.13 30.66
CA PRO A 220 -8.76 -10.93 30.64
C PRO A 220 -8.94 -12.30 29.98
N ALA A 221 -10.12 -12.91 30.12
CA ALA A 221 -10.41 -14.20 29.49
C ALA A 221 -10.55 -14.08 27.98
N ALA A 222 -11.19 -13.02 27.49
CA ALA A 222 -11.33 -12.70 26.07
C ALA A 222 -9.98 -12.42 25.41
N ASP A 223 -9.13 -11.61 26.06
CA ASP A 223 -7.79 -11.27 25.56
C ASP A 223 -6.93 -12.54 25.43
N ALA A 224 -6.89 -13.37 26.48
CA ALA A 224 -6.14 -14.62 26.46
C ALA A 224 -6.71 -15.64 25.45
N ALA A 225 -8.03 -15.78 25.34
CA ALA A 225 -8.66 -16.69 24.39
C ALA A 225 -8.35 -16.28 22.93
N HIS A 226 -8.45 -14.99 22.62
CA HIS A 226 -8.10 -14.46 21.31
C HIS A 226 -6.64 -14.73 20.97
N ALA A 227 -5.71 -14.36 21.86
CA ALA A 227 -4.28 -14.51 21.62
C ALA A 227 -3.86 -15.98 21.42
N LEU A 228 -4.41 -16.90 22.22
CA LEU A 228 -4.12 -18.33 22.07
C LEU A 228 -4.76 -18.96 20.82
N LEU A 229 -5.95 -18.52 20.41
CA LEU A 229 -6.59 -18.99 19.17
C LEU A 229 -5.86 -18.45 17.93
N ALA A 230 -5.28 -17.25 18.01
CA ALA A 230 -4.50 -16.62 16.95
C ALA A 230 -3.06 -17.17 16.81
N TRP A 231 -2.70 -18.22 17.55
CA TRP A 231 -1.38 -18.86 17.49
C TRP A 231 -0.99 -19.27 16.07
N SER A 232 0.21 -18.91 15.62
CA SER A 232 0.70 -19.29 14.30
C SER A 232 1.22 -20.72 14.32
N TRP A 233 0.50 -21.65 13.68
CA TRP A 233 0.82 -23.08 13.72
C TRP A 233 2.08 -23.42 12.92
N ASN A 234 3.06 -24.05 13.56
CA ASN A 234 4.26 -24.54 12.87
C ASN A 234 3.96 -25.78 12.03
N THR A 235 3.91 -25.62 10.70
CA THR A 235 3.59 -26.68 9.73
C THR A 235 4.74 -27.68 9.49
N ALA A 236 5.92 -27.48 10.11
CA ALA A 236 6.98 -28.49 10.08
C ALA A 236 6.74 -29.64 11.09
N LEU A 237 5.77 -29.46 12.00
CA LEU A 237 5.41 -30.46 13.00
C LEU A 237 4.36 -31.44 12.46
N PRO A 238 4.47 -32.75 12.74
CA PRO A 238 3.49 -33.73 12.32
C PRO A 238 2.13 -33.46 12.98
N ALA A 239 1.06 -33.60 12.21
CA ALA A 239 -0.32 -33.47 12.70
C ALA A 239 -0.75 -34.64 13.61
N ASP A 240 -0.07 -35.79 13.48
CA ASP A 240 -0.40 -37.03 14.18
C ASP A 240 -0.31 -36.84 15.70
N GLY A 241 -1.37 -37.21 16.42
CA GLY A 241 -1.55 -37.06 17.86
C GLY A 241 -0.55 -37.81 18.77
N VAL A 242 0.61 -38.20 18.26
CA VAL A 242 1.73 -38.66 19.07
C VAL A 242 2.39 -37.43 19.68
N GLN A 243 2.30 -37.29 21.01
CA GLN A 243 3.10 -36.30 21.74
C GLN A 243 4.57 -36.63 21.49
N LEU A 244 5.22 -35.87 20.61
CA LEU A 244 6.65 -35.98 20.36
C LEU A 244 7.39 -35.71 21.67
N ALA A 245 8.35 -36.57 22.01
CA ALA A 245 9.27 -36.23 23.08
C ALA A 245 10.07 -34.97 22.68
N PRO A 246 10.56 -34.14 23.64
CA PRO A 246 11.31 -32.93 23.31
C PRO A 246 12.47 -33.17 22.34
N GLU A 247 13.20 -34.28 22.48
CA GLU A 247 14.30 -34.64 21.56
C GLU A 247 13.83 -34.82 20.10
N GLN A 248 12.67 -35.46 19.90
CA GLN A 248 12.08 -35.67 18.58
C GLN A 248 11.48 -34.39 18.00
N LEU A 249 10.95 -33.52 18.87
CA LEU A 249 10.44 -32.20 18.50
C LEU A 249 11.57 -31.29 18.02
N LEU A 250 12.73 -31.34 18.69
CA LEU A 250 13.91 -30.56 18.32
C LEU A 250 14.42 -30.97 16.94
N GLU A 251 14.47 -32.27 16.65
CA GLU A 251 14.80 -32.78 15.32
C GLU A 251 13.81 -32.30 14.24
N ALA A 252 12.53 -32.16 14.57
CA ALA A 252 11.52 -31.67 13.64
C ALA A 252 11.68 -30.16 13.35
N VAL A 253 11.95 -29.35 14.39
CA VAL A 253 12.19 -27.91 14.26
C VAL A 253 13.47 -27.61 13.47
N GLN A 254 14.50 -28.46 13.57
CA GLN A 254 15.78 -28.28 12.87
C GLN A 254 15.76 -28.73 11.39
N ARG A 255 14.69 -29.39 10.92
CA ARG A 255 14.58 -29.80 9.50
C ARG A 255 14.17 -28.60 8.63
N PRO A 256 14.77 -28.44 7.43
CA PRO A 256 14.35 -27.41 6.50
C PRO A 256 12.90 -27.68 6.07
N ALA A 257 12.05 -26.65 6.13
CA ALA A 257 10.65 -26.72 5.72
C ALA A 257 10.56 -27.30 4.30
N ARG A 258 9.98 -28.51 4.17
CA ARG A 258 9.55 -29.03 2.87
C ARG A 258 8.27 -28.31 2.47
N ASP A 259 8.01 -28.23 1.16
CA ASP A 259 6.80 -27.64 0.56
C ASP A 259 5.56 -27.96 1.40
N ALA A 260 5.16 -26.99 2.21
CA ALA A 260 4.20 -27.16 3.29
C ALA A 260 2.80 -27.22 2.69
N ARG A 261 2.26 -28.44 2.56
CA ARG A 261 0.83 -28.64 2.31
C ARG A 261 0.14 -29.45 3.42
N ASP A 262 0.88 -30.18 4.26
CA ASP A 262 0.31 -31.15 5.22
C ASP A 262 0.93 -31.09 6.64
N GLY A 263 1.11 -29.90 7.21
CA GLY A 263 1.56 -29.72 8.61
C GLY A 263 0.48 -29.13 9.50
N GLY A 264 0.01 -29.87 10.52
CA GLY A 264 -1.26 -29.62 11.19
C GLY A 264 -1.21 -29.09 12.62
N VAL A 265 -2.30 -28.44 13.02
CA VAL A 265 -2.67 -28.21 14.42
C VAL A 265 -2.66 -29.54 15.17
N PRO A 266 -2.11 -29.63 16.40
CA PRO A 266 -2.14 -30.86 17.19
C PRO A 266 -3.55 -31.45 17.29
N ALA A 267 -3.72 -32.77 17.13
CA ALA A 267 -5.04 -33.41 17.05
C ALA A 267 -6.01 -33.00 18.18
N ALA A 268 -5.54 -32.92 19.42
CA ALA A 268 -6.36 -32.49 20.58
C ALA A 268 -6.87 -31.04 20.45
N LEU A 269 -6.09 -30.16 19.81
CA LEU A 269 -6.48 -28.78 19.54
C LEU A 269 -7.32 -28.68 18.26
N ALA A 270 -7.08 -29.54 17.26
CA ALA A 270 -7.91 -29.63 16.06
C ALA A 270 -9.35 -30.01 16.42
N GLU A 271 -9.56 -31.01 17.29
CA GLU A 271 -10.89 -31.38 17.78
C GLU A 271 -11.59 -30.22 18.50
N LEU A 272 -10.84 -29.42 19.27
CA LEU A 272 -11.37 -28.25 19.96
C LEU A 272 -11.76 -27.12 18.99
N LEU A 273 -10.92 -26.81 18.00
CA LEU A 273 -11.22 -25.82 16.95
C LEU A 273 -12.42 -26.23 16.08
N LEU A 274 -12.59 -27.54 15.90
CA LEU A 274 -13.71 -28.16 15.19
C LEU A 274 -14.92 -28.43 16.09
N ALA A 275 -14.89 -28.08 17.38
CA ALA A 275 -16.02 -28.33 18.27
C ALA A 275 -17.19 -27.38 17.95
N PRO A 276 -18.43 -27.89 17.73
CA PRO A 276 -19.59 -27.04 17.46
C PRO A 276 -19.95 -26.08 18.61
N ALA A 277 -19.52 -26.36 19.84
CA ALA A 277 -19.76 -25.51 21.00
C ALA A 277 -18.85 -24.26 21.04
N LEU A 278 -17.69 -24.28 20.39
CA LEU A 278 -16.72 -23.19 20.46
C LEU A 278 -17.26 -21.88 19.82
N PRO A 279 -17.86 -21.90 18.61
CA PRO A 279 -18.47 -20.70 18.04
C PRO A 279 -19.57 -20.08 18.92
N ALA A 280 -20.41 -20.91 19.54
CA ALA A 280 -21.47 -20.45 20.43
C ALA A 280 -20.89 -19.75 21.66
N LEU A 281 -19.89 -20.35 22.31
CA LEU A 281 -19.20 -19.75 23.46
C LEU A 281 -18.59 -18.37 23.11
N LEU A 282 -17.86 -18.28 22.00
CA LEU A 282 -17.21 -17.04 21.58
C LEU A 282 -18.23 -15.96 21.20
N SER A 283 -19.31 -16.32 20.51
CA SER A 283 -20.38 -15.39 20.15
C SER A 283 -21.14 -14.89 21.38
N ASP A 284 -21.48 -15.78 22.32
CA ASP A 284 -22.17 -15.43 23.56
C ASP A 284 -21.33 -14.48 24.42
N ALA A 285 -20.03 -14.76 24.54
CA ALA A 285 -19.08 -13.89 25.23
C ALA A 285 -18.95 -12.54 24.53
N ALA A 286 -18.91 -12.50 23.18
CA ALA A 286 -18.82 -11.25 22.43
C ALA A 286 -20.07 -10.38 22.62
N ARG A 287 -21.26 -10.99 22.63
CA ARG A 287 -22.53 -10.30 22.92
C ARG A 287 -22.58 -9.81 24.36
N ALA A 288 -22.11 -10.60 25.31
CA ALA A 288 -22.01 -10.19 26.71
C ALA A 288 -21.06 -8.98 26.88
N ALA A 289 -19.90 -9.00 26.21
CA ALA A 289 -18.95 -7.88 26.20
C ALA A 289 -19.58 -6.62 25.59
N GLN A 290 -20.29 -6.75 24.45
CA GLN A 290 -21.00 -5.63 23.83
C GLN A 290 -22.06 -5.03 24.77
N ARG A 291 -22.84 -5.87 25.46
CA ARG A 291 -23.81 -5.38 26.46
C ARG A 291 -23.13 -4.63 27.61
N LEU A 292 -21.98 -5.10 28.08
CA LEU A 292 -21.21 -4.44 29.14
C LEU A 292 -20.57 -3.12 28.68
N ALA A 293 -20.28 -2.96 27.39
CA ALA A 293 -19.69 -1.75 26.83
C ALA A 293 -20.58 -0.50 26.99
N HIS A 294 -21.89 -0.69 27.16
CA HIS A 294 -22.84 0.39 27.39
C HIS A 294 -22.76 0.97 28.81
N SER A 295 -21.98 0.34 29.71
CA SER A 295 -21.67 0.90 31.03
C SER A 295 -20.43 1.79 30.95
N PRO A 296 -20.51 3.09 31.28
CA PRO A 296 -19.39 4.03 31.11
C PRO A 296 -18.15 3.66 31.93
N SER A 297 -18.33 2.93 33.04
CA SER A 297 -17.24 2.50 33.92
C SER A 297 -16.28 1.49 33.28
N HIS A 298 -16.71 0.74 32.26
CA HIS A 298 -15.93 -0.33 31.64
C HIS A 298 -15.99 -0.32 30.10
N ALA A 299 -16.55 0.75 29.51
CA ALA A 299 -16.88 0.83 28.08
C ALA A 299 -15.69 0.44 27.18
N TRP A 300 -14.55 1.10 27.35
CA TRP A 300 -13.36 0.84 26.54
C TRP A 300 -12.86 -0.61 26.62
N ALA A 301 -12.77 -1.17 27.83
CA ALA A 301 -12.26 -2.52 28.05
C ALA A 301 -13.23 -3.59 27.51
N ALA A 302 -14.54 -3.40 27.71
CA ALA A 302 -15.57 -4.29 27.19
C ALA A 302 -15.66 -4.24 25.65
N ARG A 303 -15.53 -3.05 25.02
CA ARG A 303 -15.43 -2.92 23.55
C ARG A 303 -14.19 -3.64 23.01
N ARG A 304 -13.04 -3.52 23.67
CA ARG A 304 -11.83 -4.25 23.30
C ARG A 304 -12.05 -5.76 23.36
N ALA A 305 -12.65 -6.28 24.44
CA ALA A 305 -12.97 -7.69 24.57
C ALA A 305 -13.93 -8.18 23.48
N ALA A 306 -14.98 -7.41 23.14
CA ALA A 306 -15.88 -7.74 22.05
C ALA A 306 -15.14 -7.85 20.70
N ARG A 307 -14.23 -6.92 20.40
CA ARG A 307 -13.38 -6.96 19.19
C ARG A 307 -12.47 -8.19 19.17
N HIS A 308 -11.78 -8.49 20.28
CA HIS A 308 -10.93 -9.68 20.38
C HIS A 308 -11.70 -10.99 20.19
N LEU A 309 -12.91 -11.09 20.74
CA LEU A 309 -13.76 -12.28 20.56
C LEU A 309 -14.28 -12.42 19.12
N ARG A 310 -14.60 -11.31 18.45
CA ARG A 310 -14.91 -11.32 17.01
C ARG A 310 -13.68 -11.75 16.18
N ALA A 311 -12.49 -11.27 16.52
CA ALA A 311 -11.24 -11.71 15.88
C ALA A 311 -10.96 -13.21 16.15
N ALA A 312 -11.26 -13.71 17.33
CA ALA A 312 -11.20 -15.15 17.63
C ALA A 312 -12.17 -15.96 16.75
N LEU A 313 -13.41 -15.49 16.57
CA LEU A 313 -14.36 -16.09 15.61
C LEU A 313 -13.83 -16.07 14.17
N GLN A 314 -13.09 -15.02 13.78
CA GLN A 314 -12.46 -14.95 12.45
C GLN A 314 -11.39 -16.04 12.28
N THR A 315 -10.59 -16.31 13.31
CA THR A 315 -9.60 -17.39 13.27
C THR A 315 -10.28 -18.76 13.18
N VAL A 316 -11.36 -18.96 13.93
CA VAL A 316 -12.19 -20.17 13.86
C VAL A 316 -12.81 -20.33 12.46
N ALA A 317 -13.27 -19.24 11.84
CA ALA A 317 -13.79 -19.24 10.48
C ALA A 317 -12.71 -19.55 9.42
N ALA A 318 -11.47 -19.09 9.61
CA ALA A 318 -10.38 -19.34 8.68
C ALA A 318 -9.82 -20.77 8.72
N TYR A 319 -10.10 -21.53 9.78
CA TYR A 319 -9.60 -22.89 9.94
C TYR A 319 -10.19 -23.86 8.88
N ALA A 320 -9.32 -24.44 8.06
CA ALA A 320 -9.65 -25.47 7.08
C ALA A 320 -9.25 -26.87 7.61
N PRO A 321 -10.07 -27.91 7.39
CA PRO A 321 -9.81 -29.22 7.94
C PRO A 321 -8.76 -29.96 7.10
N GLY A 322 -7.96 -30.79 7.77
CA GLY A 322 -7.31 -31.95 7.14
C GLY A 322 -8.33 -33.07 6.95
N GLU A 323 -8.21 -34.16 7.71
CA GLU A 323 -9.02 -35.39 7.53
C GLU A 323 -10.44 -35.33 8.16
N HIS A 324 -10.77 -34.32 8.97
CA HIS A 324 -12.00 -34.26 9.80
C HIS A 324 -13.20 -33.53 9.15
N THR A 325 -13.61 -33.95 7.96
CA THR A 325 -14.62 -33.24 7.15
C THR A 325 -16.02 -33.15 7.78
N ALA A 326 -16.50 -34.20 8.47
CA ALA A 326 -17.84 -34.22 9.07
C ALA A 326 -18.00 -33.32 10.31
N LEU A 327 -17.00 -33.34 11.20
CA LEU A 327 -16.98 -32.48 12.39
C LEU A 327 -16.83 -31.00 12.00
N TRP A 328 -16.01 -30.73 10.98
CA TRP A 328 -15.89 -29.40 10.40
C TRP A 328 -17.23 -28.88 9.85
N ALA A 329 -17.99 -29.71 9.14
CA ALA A 329 -19.31 -29.30 8.66
C ALA A 329 -20.27 -28.92 9.79
N GLN A 330 -20.35 -29.72 10.86
CA GLN A 330 -21.16 -29.39 12.03
C GLN A 330 -20.74 -28.07 12.68
N GLN A 331 -19.43 -27.81 12.74
CA GLN A 331 -18.89 -26.58 13.28
C GLN A 331 -19.19 -25.36 12.40
N ARG A 332 -19.17 -25.50 11.06
CA ARG A 332 -19.59 -24.43 10.14
C ARG A 332 -21.04 -24.04 10.38
N THR A 333 -21.95 -25.02 10.48
CA THR A 333 -23.37 -24.77 10.78
C THR A 333 -23.54 -24.09 12.14
N ALA A 334 -22.84 -24.56 13.17
CA ALA A 334 -22.91 -23.95 14.51
C ALA A 334 -22.36 -22.51 14.52
N LEU A 335 -21.28 -22.24 13.79
CA LEU A 335 -20.74 -20.90 13.60
C LEU A 335 -21.73 -19.98 12.88
N ALA A 336 -22.37 -20.47 11.81
CA ALA A 336 -23.38 -19.68 11.09
C ALA A 336 -24.58 -19.33 11.98
N ALA A 337 -25.05 -20.27 12.82
CA ALA A 337 -26.11 -20.03 13.79
C ALA A 337 -25.69 -19.03 14.89
N ALA A 338 -24.46 -19.16 15.41
CA ALA A 338 -23.92 -18.27 16.44
C ALA A 338 -23.75 -16.83 15.93
N LEU A 339 -23.34 -16.65 14.66
CA LEU A 339 -23.30 -15.34 14.01
C LEU A 339 -24.71 -14.79 13.75
N GLY A 340 -25.68 -15.65 13.39
CA GLY A 340 -27.06 -15.23 13.15
C GLY A 340 -27.70 -14.61 14.38
N ALA A 341 -27.53 -15.23 15.55
CA ALA A 341 -27.97 -14.67 16.83
C ALA A 341 -27.28 -13.32 17.16
N HIS A 342 -26.03 -13.13 16.74
CA HIS A 342 -25.30 -11.88 16.93
C HIS A 342 -25.83 -10.76 16.03
N VAL A 343 -26.16 -11.08 14.78
CA VAL A 343 -26.83 -10.16 13.86
C VAL A 343 -28.18 -9.75 14.43
N GLU A 344 -29.04 -10.71 14.81
CA GLU A 344 -30.36 -10.43 15.38
C GLU A 344 -30.30 -9.47 16.58
N GLU A 345 -29.38 -9.69 17.51
CA GLU A 345 -29.22 -8.82 18.68
C GLU A 345 -28.73 -7.42 18.29
N THR A 346 -27.82 -7.32 17.32
CA THR A 346 -27.26 -6.03 16.85
C THR A 346 -28.30 -5.23 16.08
N SER A 347 -29.00 -5.85 15.14
CA SER A 347 -30.10 -5.25 14.39
C SER A 347 -31.24 -4.78 15.30
N ALA A 348 -31.58 -5.55 16.33
CA ALA A 348 -32.61 -5.17 17.30
C ALA A 348 -32.22 -3.90 18.09
N ARG A 349 -30.93 -3.74 18.43
CA ARG A 349 -30.45 -2.53 19.12
C ARG A 349 -30.47 -1.30 18.22
N MET A 350 -30.03 -1.42 16.98
CA MET A 350 -30.05 -0.30 16.03
C MET A 350 -31.46 0.23 15.76
N SER A 351 -32.47 -0.63 15.88
CA SER A 351 -33.87 -0.24 15.75
C SER A 351 -34.42 0.52 16.97
N THR A 352 -33.63 0.70 18.03
CA THR A 352 -34.06 1.43 19.24
C THR A 352 -33.83 2.94 19.09
N PRO A 353 -34.80 3.79 19.50
CA PRO A 353 -34.64 5.24 19.40
C PRO A 353 -33.50 5.77 20.28
N GLY A 354 -32.58 6.54 19.70
CA GLY A 354 -31.44 7.12 20.41
C GLY A 354 -30.24 6.18 20.60
N ALA A 355 -30.17 5.08 19.84
CA ALA A 355 -29.00 4.22 19.77
C ALA A 355 -27.78 4.99 19.22
N ASP A 356 -26.61 4.70 19.79
CA ASP A 356 -25.32 5.13 19.23
C ASP A 356 -25.01 4.26 18.01
N LEU A 357 -25.21 4.82 16.82
CA LEU A 357 -25.12 4.07 15.56
C LEU A 357 -23.69 3.68 15.20
N GLY A 358 -22.67 4.43 15.61
CA GLY A 358 -21.28 4.18 15.20
C GLY A 358 -20.79 2.79 15.63
N GLU A 359 -20.98 2.43 16.89
CA GLU A 359 -20.54 1.12 17.40
C GLU A 359 -21.28 -0.07 16.79
N ASP A 360 -22.59 0.06 16.60
CA ASP A 360 -23.39 -1.02 16.02
C ASP A 360 -23.10 -1.16 14.51
N VAL A 361 -22.80 -0.05 13.80
CA VAL A 361 -22.35 -0.08 12.40
C VAL A 361 -21.00 -0.77 12.26
N ASP A 362 -20.00 -0.47 13.10
CA ASP A 362 -18.73 -1.20 13.11
C ASP A 362 -18.95 -2.70 13.39
N ALA A 363 -19.86 -3.03 14.32
CA ALA A 363 -20.22 -4.42 14.58
C ALA A 363 -20.82 -5.10 13.35
N LEU A 364 -21.74 -4.47 12.61
CA LEU A 364 -22.29 -5.01 11.36
C LEU A 364 -21.19 -5.24 10.32
N ARG A 365 -20.27 -4.28 10.16
CA ARG A 365 -19.13 -4.39 9.23
C ARG A 365 -18.27 -5.62 9.54
N VAL A 366 -17.88 -5.79 10.81
CA VAL A 366 -17.08 -6.95 11.26
C VAL A 366 -17.85 -8.27 11.09
N LEU A 367 -19.17 -8.28 11.32
CA LEU A 367 -20.00 -9.46 11.09
C LEU A 367 -20.11 -9.81 9.60
N ALA A 368 -20.18 -8.81 8.71
CA ALA A 368 -20.17 -9.02 7.26
C ALA A 368 -18.86 -9.66 6.81
N GLN A 369 -17.71 -9.17 7.29
CA GLN A 369 -16.39 -9.77 7.03
C GLN A 369 -16.27 -11.21 7.55
N LEU A 370 -16.80 -11.47 8.75
CA LEU A 370 -16.86 -12.80 9.35
C LEU A 370 -17.67 -13.76 8.48
N TYR A 371 -18.86 -13.34 8.06
CA TYR A 371 -19.69 -14.13 7.16
C TYR A 371 -19.02 -14.32 5.80
N ALA A 372 -18.33 -13.31 5.25
CA ALA A 372 -17.69 -13.40 3.95
C ALA A 372 -16.60 -14.49 3.97
N ARG A 373 -15.80 -14.54 5.03
CA ARG A 373 -14.84 -15.62 5.27
C ARG A 373 -15.53 -16.98 5.44
N LEU A 374 -16.64 -17.02 6.17
CA LEU A 374 -17.39 -18.25 6.42
C LEU A 374 -18.04 -18.82 5.14
N VAL A 375 -18.56 -17.99 4.26
CA VAL A 375 -19.23 -18.44 3.02
C VAL A 375 -18.28 -18.60 1.84
N ALA A 376 -16.98 -18.30 2.02
CA ALA A 376 -15.99 -18.47 0.98
C ALA A 376 -15.66 -19.95 0.70
N GLY A 377 -15.41 -20.26 -0.57
CA GLY A 377 -14.79 -21.51 -1.02
C GLY A 377 -15.50 -22.78 -0.53
N ALA A 378 -14.73 -23.68 0.09
CA ALA A 378 -15.24 -24.98 0.56
C ALA A 378 -16.23 -24.85 1.73
N SER A 379 -16.05 -23.85 2.60
CA SER A 379 -16.92 -23.61 3.74
C SER A 379 -18.33 -23.20 3.30
N GLY A 380 -18.43 -22.29 2.32
CA GLY A 380 -19.71 -21.93 1.70
C GLY A 380 -20.44 -23.11 1.07
N ARG A 381 -19.72 -23.98 0.36
CA ARG A 381 -20.30 -25.20 -0.24
C ARG A 381 -20.89 -26.14 0.81
N VAL A 382 -20.20 -26.30 1.95
CA VAL A 382 -20.69 -27.13 3.05
C VAL A 382 -21.97 -26.53 3.66
N LEU A 383 -22.01 -25.22 3.86
CA LEU A 383 -23.21 -24.54 4.37
C LEU A 383 -24.39 -24.63 3.39
N LEU A 384 -24.14 -24.50 2.09
CA LEU A 384 -25.17 -24.58 1.06
C LEU A 384 -25.67 -26.03 0.81
N ALA A 385 -24.88 -27.03 1.19
CA ALA A 385 -25.24 -28.44 1.15
C ALA A 385 -25.91 -28.94 2.45
N ALA A 386 -26.08 -28.06 3.45
CA ALA A 386 -26.69 -28.38 4.74
C ALA A 386 -28.21 -28.63 4.62
N ALA A 387 -28.88 -28.89 5.76
CA ALA A 387 -30.32 -29.11 5.76
C ALA A 387 -31.06 -27.84 5.28
N PRO A 388 -32.20 -27.93 4.56
CA PRO A 388 -32.89 -26.76 4.02
C PRO A 388 -33.24 -25.69 5.06
N ALA A 389 -33.59 -26.09 6.28
CA ALA A 389 -33.88 -25.17 7.39
C ALA A 389 -32.63 -24.40 7.87
N GLU A 390 -31.45 -25.02 7.79
CA GLU A 390 -30.17 -24.40 8.16
C GLU A 390 -29.75 -23.39 7.10
N VAL A 391 -29.86 -23.76 5.83
CA VAL A 391 -29.61 -22.85 4.69
C VAL A 391 -30.50 -21.61 4.78
N ASP A 392 -31.79 -21.81 5.01
CA ASP A 392 -32.79 -20.75 5.15
C ASP A 392 -32.51 -19.85 6.37
N ALA A 393 -32.03 -20.41 7.48
CA ALA A 393 -31.58 -19.62 8.62
C ALA A 393 -30.35 -18.74 8.28
N VAL A 394 -29.39 -19.27 7.53
CA VAL A 394 -28.22 -18.49 7.07
C VAL A 394 -28.66 -17.36 6.15
N LEU A 395 -29.50 -17.64 5.15
CA LEU A 395 -29.97 -16.62 4.20
C LEU A 395 -30.77 -15.51 4.89
N ARG A 396 -31.61 -15.86 5.88
CA ARG A 396 -32.29 -14.85 6.72
C ARG A 396 -31.34 -13.98 7.52
N ALA A 397 -30.31 -14.57 8.13
CA ALA A 397 -29.31 -13.82 8.88
C ALA A 397 -28.54 -12.85 7.97
N LEU A 398 -28.13 -13.29 6.79
CA LEU A 398 -27.48 -12.44 5.79
C LEU A 398 -28.40 -11.31 5.30
N ALA A 399 -29.68 -11.61 5.06
CA ALA A 399 -30.67 -10.61 4.68
C ALA A 399 -30.88 -9.56 5.78
N LEU A 400 -31.00 -9.98 7.05
CA LEU A 400 -31.16 -9.07 8.18
C LEU A 400 -29.92 -8.18 8.38
N LEU A 401 -28.71 -8.75 8.24
CA LEU A 401 -27.45 -8.01 8.26
C LEU A 401 -27.43 -6.93 7.17
N THR A 402 -27.80 -7.31 5.95
CA THR A 402 -27.85 -6.39 4.79
C THR A 402 -28.86 -5.28 5.01
N GLN A 403 -30.08 -5.62 5.45
CA GLN A 403 -31.14 -4.65 5.75
C GLN A 403 -30.71 -3.66 6.84
N SER A 404 -30.00 -4.12 7.85
CA SER A 404 -29.54 -3.25 8.96
C SER A 404 -28.46 -2.28 8.49
N ALA A 405 -27.50 -2.76 7.68
CA ALA A 405 -26.49 -1.90 7.08
C ALA A 405 -27.12 -0.86 6.13
N PHE A 406 -28.04 -1.29 5.27
CA PHE A 406 -28.77 -0.39 4.36
C PHE A 406 -29.63 0.61 5.12
N HIS A 407 -30.29 0.20 6.21
CA HIS A 407 -31.10 1.11 7.00
C HIS A 407 -30.26 2.25 7.59
N ALA A 408 -29.11 1.92 8.19
CA ALA A 408 -28.20 2.92 8.73
C ALA A 408 -27.68 3.88 7.64
N ALA A 409 -27.10 3.33 6.57
CA ALA A 409 -26.43 4.10 5.52
C ALA A 409 -27.39 4.85 4.58
N LEU A 410 -28.59 4.31 4.30
CA LEU A 410 -29.46 4.83 3.24
C LEU A 410 -30.72 5.53 3.75
N TYR A 411 -31.09 5.35 5.03
CA TYR A 411 -32.33 5.90 5.58
C TYR A 411 -32.13 6.77 6.83
N VAL A 412 -31.10 6.50 7.64
CA VAL A 412 -30.92 7.19 8.93
C VAL A 412 -29.83 8.26 8.87
N LEU A 413 -28.61 7.89 8.50
CA LEU A 413 -27.44 8.77 8.54
C LEU A 413 -27.39 9.86 7.46
N PRO A 414 -27.92 9.67 6.22
CA PRO A 414 -27.92 10.72 5.20
C PRO A 414 -28.63 12.02 5.63
N ALA A 415 -29.56 11.93 6.58
CA ALA A 415 -30.27 13.09 7.12
C ALA A 415 -29.61 13.70 8.38
N GLY A 416 -28.57 13.05 8.93
CA GLY A 416 -28.08 13.28 10.29
C GLY A 416 -26.85 14.19 10.43
N GLY A 417 -26.15 14.50 9.33
CA GLY A 417 -24.96 15.38 9.32
C GLY A 417 -23.71 14.81 10.00
N ASP A 418 -23.70 13.53 10.38
CA ASP A 418 -22.54 12.84 10.95
C ASP A 418 -21.77 12.11 9.83
N GLU A 419 -20.80 12.80 9.24
CA GLU A 419 -20.01 12.31 8.10
C GLU A 419 -19.14 11.09 8.46
N GLU A 420 -18.60 11.01 9.68
CA GLU A 420 -17.77 9.89 10.13
C GLU A 420 -18.62 8.62 10.27
N ALA A 421 -19.79 8.73 10.91
CA ALA A 421 -20.72 7.62 11.02
C ALA A 421 -21.28 7.18 9.65
N LEU A 422 -21.55 8.13 8.75
CA LEU A 422 -21.98 7.83 7.38
C LEU A 422 -20.91 7.05 6.61
N ALA A 423 -19.64 7.48 6.68
CA ALA A 423 -18.53 6.79 6.05
C ALA A 423 -18.35 5.35 6.57
N GLU A 424 -18.49 5.15 7.89
CA GLU A 424 -18.48 3.79 8.47
C GLU A 424 -19.66 2.94 8.00
N ALA A 425 -20.84 3.56 7.84
CA ALA A 425 -22.04 2.87 7.36
C ALA A 425 -21.94 2.49 5.89
N ASP A 426 -21.43 3.37 5.02
CA ASP A 426 -21.15 3.04 3.62
C ASP A 426 -20.08 1.93 3.51
N ALA A 427 -19.04 1.94 4.35
CA ALA A 427 -18.10 0.83 4.43
C ALA A 427 -18.78 -0.50 4.81
N ALA A 428 -19.73 -0.47 5.74
CA ALA A 428 -20.54 -1.64 6.07
C ALA A 428 -21.41 -2.11 4.88
N VAL A 429 -21.93 -1.18 4.07
CA VAL A 429 -22.66 -1.51 2.84
C VAL A 429 -21.75 -2.24 1.83
N THR A 430 -20.53 -1.74 1.62
CA THR A 430 -19.55 -2.38 0.72
C THR A 430 -19.25 -3.82 1.15
N GLU A 431 -19.05 -4.05 2.45
CA GLU A 431 -18.78 -5.38 3.00
C GLU A 431 -19.95 -6.34 2.82
N VAL A 432 -21.21 -5.90 3.00
CA VAL A 432 -22.37 -6.79 2.77
C VAL A 432 -22.56 -7.11 1.29
N LEU A 433 -22.28 -6.18 0.37
CA LEU A 433 -22.30 -6.48 -1.07
C LEU A 433 -21.21 -7.49 -1.46
N ALA A 434 -19.98 -7.31 -0.94
CA ALA A 434 -18.88 -8.24 -1.16
C ALA A 434 -19.17 -9.65 -0.60
N LEU A 435 -19.84 -9.72 0.55
CA LEU A 435 -20.32 -10.95 1.16
C LEU A 435 -21.26 -11.74 0.24
N TRP A 436 -22.30 -11.11 -0.31
CA TRP A 436 -23.22 -11.78 -1.24
C TRP A 436 -22.52 -12.23 -2.52
N ARG A 437 -21.57 -11.43 -3.02
CA ARG A 437 -20.76 -11.81 -4.18
C ARG A 437 -19.91 -13.04 -3.86
N THR A 438 -19.35 -13.13 -2.66
CA THR A 438 -18.57 -14.30 -2.21
C THR A 438 -19.45 -15.55 -2.13
N LEU A 439 -20.68 -15.43 -1.62
CA LEU A 439 -21.65 -16.53 -1.57
C LEU A 439 -22.00 -17.07 -2.97
N LEU A 440 -22.23 -16.19 -3.94
CA LEU A 440 -22.50 -16.59 -5.33
C LEU A 440 -21.33 -17.35 -5.99
N HIS A 441 -20.08 -16.98 -5.69
CA HIS A 441 -18.93 -17.75 -6.18
C HIS A 441 -18.86 -19.16 -5.58
N ALA A 442 -19.35 -19.35 -4.35
CA ALA A 442 -19.43 -20.68 -3.74
C ALA A 442 -20.48 -21.58 -4.44
N LEU A 443 -21.51 -21.00 -5.07
CA LEU A 443 -22.55 -21.71 -5.82
C LEU A 443 -22.10 -22.19 -7.21
N ALA A 444 -21.14 -21.52 -7.85
CA ALA A 444 -20.75 -21.77 -9.25
C ALA A 444 -20.02 -23.11 -9.53
N ALA A 445 -20.01 -24.04 -8.58
CA ALA A 445 -19.41 -25.37 -8.75
C ALA A 445 -20.38 -26.34 -9.47
N PRO A 446 -19.89 -27.28 -10.30
CA PRO A 446 -20.71 -28.13 -11.18
C PRO A 446 -21.72 -29.07 -10.48
N ASP A 447 -21.65 -29.21 -9.15
CA ASP A 447 -22.54 -30.07 -8.33
C ASP A 447 -23.55 -29.25 -7.49
N ALA A 448 -23.99 -28.08 -7.98
CA ALA A 448 -24.79 -27.13 -7.22
C ALA A 448 -26.13 -27.72 -6.68
N PRO A 449 -26.44 -27.56 -5.37
CA PRO A 449 -27.70 -28.00 -4.78
C PRO A 449 -28.91 -27.19 -5.30
N PRO A 450 -30.17 -27.67 -5.12
CA PRO A 450 -31.41 -26.94 -5.50
C PRO A 450 -31.64 -25.61 -4.75
N VAL A 451 -30.66 -25.18 -3.95
CA VAL A 451 -30.64 -23.96 -3.14
C VAL A 451 -30.33 -22.71 -3.98
N ALA A 452 -29.79 -22.86 -5.20
CA ALA A 452 -29.43 -21.75 -6.08
C ALA A 452 -30.57 -20.74 -6.28
N ASP A 453 -31.79 -21.22 -6.57
CA ASP A 453 -32.98 -20.37 -6.76
C ASP A 453 -33.30 -19.54 -5.50
N ALA A 454 -33.15 -20.13 -4.32
CA ALA A 454 -33.39 -19.44 -3.06
C ALA A 454 -32.34 -18.34 -2.80
N VAL A 455 -31.06 -18.60 -3.11
CA VAL A 455 -30.00 -17.59 -2.98
C VAL A 455 -30.23 -16.44 -3.97
N HIS A 456 -30.52 -16.74 -5.24
CA HIS A 456 -30.82 -15.73 -6.24
C HIS A 456 -32.05 -14.88 -5.87
N ALA A 457 -33.09 -15.49 -5.30
CA ALA A 457 -34.25 -14.76 -4.79
C ALA A 457 -33.87 -13.78 -3.66
N HIS A 458 -33.05 -14.21 -2.70
CA HIS A 458 -32.58 -13.35 -1.61
C HIS A 458 -31.68 -12.21 -2.12
N VAL A 459 -30.76 -12.50 -3.04
CA VAL A 459 -29.92 -11.47 -3.68
C VAL A 459 -30.80 -10.43 -4.38
N ARG A 460 -31.80 -10.88 -5.16
CA ARG A 460 -32.73 -9.98 -5.84
C ARG A 460 -33.50 -9.10 -4.86
N GLU A 461 -34.13 -9.69 -3.84
CA GLU A 461 -35.08 -9.00 -2.97
C GLU A 461 -34.40 -8.14 -1.89
N HIS A 462 -33.41 -8.69 -1.20
CA HIS A 462 -32.80 -8.06 -0.03
C HIS A 462 -31.52 -7.30 -0.34
N VAL A 463 -30.96 -7.46 -1.55
CA VAL A 463 -29.72 -6.78 -1.95
C VAL A 463 -29.99 -5.85 -3.11
N VAL A 464 -30.32 -6.37 -4.29
CA VAL A 464 -30.41 -5.57 -5.51
C VAL A 464 -31.58 -4.58 -5.47
N CYS A 465 -32.80 -5.07 -5.20
CA CYS A 465 -33.98 -4.21 -5.13
C CYS A 465 -33.88 -3.23 -3.94
N ALA A 466 -33.45 -3.72 -2.78
CA ALA A 466 -33.34 -2.90 -1.57
C ALA A 466 -32.26 -1.82 -1.70
N TYR A 467 -31.13 -2.12 -2.34
CA TYR A 467 -30.06 -1.15 -2.58
C TYR A 467 -30.49 -0.07 -3.56
N HIS A 468 -31.12 -0.45 -4.67
CA HIS A 468 -31.66 0.49 -5.65
C HIS A 468 -32.64 1.47 -4.99
N ASP A 469 -33.64 0.96 -4.27
CA ASP A 469 -34.66 1.80 -3.64
C ASP A 469 -34.08 2.65 -2.51
N GLY A 470 -33.20 2.07 -1.69
CA GLY A 470 -32.53 2.77 -0.60
C GLY A 470 -31.60 3.88 -1.10
N ARG A 471 -30.83 3.65 -2.17
CA ARG A 471 -29.89 4.66 -2.69
C ARG A 471 -30.64 5.83 -3.32
N LEU A 472 -31.75 5.60 -4.03
CA LEU A 472 -32.62 6.69 -4.51
C LEU A 472 -33.33 7.43 -3.36
N HIS A 473 -33.59 6.76 -2.23
CA HIS A 473 -34.10 7.42 -1.04
C HIS A 473 -33.03 8.29 -0.38
N ALA A 474 -31.82 7.76 -0.19
CA ALA A 474 -30.67 8.48 0.35
C ALA A 474 -30.34 9.72 -0.49
N ALA A 475 -30.37 9.60 -1.82
CA ALA A 475 -30.23 10.70 -2.77
C ALA A 475 -31.24 11.83 -2.49
N ALA A 476 -32.52 11.50 -2.31
CA ALA A 476 -33.54 12.49 -2.00
C ALA A 476 -33.37 13.15 -0.62
N LEU A 477 -32.83 12.43 0.37
CA LEU A 477 -32.51 12.99 1.68
C LEU A 477 -31.29 13.91 1.62
N SER A 478 -30.24 13.50 0.91
CA SER A 478 -29.02 14.29 0.72
C SER A 478 -29.31 15.62 0.03
N ALA A 479 -30.16 15.62 -1.00
CA ALA A 479 -30.58 16.83 -1.68
C ALA A 479 -31.30 17.85 -0.77
N ALA A 480 -31.85 17.41 0.37
CA ALA A 480 -32.49 18.29 1.35
C ALA A 480 -31.48 18.87 2.38
N SER A 481 -30.26 18.35 2.40
CA SER A 481 -29.16 18.79 3.27
C SER A 481 -28.37 19.90 2.56
N ASP A 482 -28.42 21.12 3.09
CA ASP A 482 -27.83 22.35 2.51
C ASP A 482 -26.29 22.43 2.75
N VAL A 483 -25.59 21.31 2.57
CA VAL A 483 -24.13 21.22 2.79
C VAL A 483 -23.43 21.53 1.47
N GLU A 484 -22.78 22.70 1.40
CA GLU A 484 -21.95 23.07 0.24
C GLU A 484 -20.74 22.12 0.13
N CYS A 485 -20.74 21.30 -0.93
CA CYS A 485 -19.60 20.47 -1.30
C CYS A 485 -18.46 21.34 -1.85
N GLY A 486 -17.25 21.17 -1.31
CA GLY A 486 -16.05 21.87 -1.78
C GLY A 486 -15.58 21.37 -3.14
N VAL A 487 -14.90 22.24 -3.91
CA VAL A 487 -14.37 21.97 -5.27
C VAL A 487 -13.31 20.84 -5.30
N GLU A 488 -12.81 20.40 -4.15
CA GLU A 488 -11.81 19.33 -4.00
C GLU A 488 -12.41 17.93 -3.74
N GLN A 489 -13.74 17.80 -3.67
CA GLN A 489 -14.38 16.50 -3.47
C GLN A 489 -14.36 15.67 -4.77
N ALA A 490 -13.94 14.40 -4.66
CA ALA A 490 -14.04 13.45 -5.76
C ALA A 490 -15.51 13.27 -6.18
N SER A 491 -15.75 13.00 -7.47
CA SER A 491 -17.12 12.77 -7.95
C SER A 491 -17.72 11.51 -7.30
N ASP A 492 -19.04 11.45 -7.15
CA ASP A 492 -19.71 10.26 -6.60
C ASP A 492 -19.43 8.99 -7.41
N ALA A 493 -19.20 9.14 -8.72
CA ALA A 493 -18.80 8.03 -9.59
C ALA A 493 -17.45 7.42 -9.16
N GLU A 494 -16.52 8.24 -8.66
CA GLU A 494 -15.21 7.80 -8.17
C GLU A 494 -15.27 7.35 -6.70
N ALA A 495 -15.96 8.12 -5.85
CA ALA A 495 -16.08 7.82 -4.42
C ALA A 495 -16.79 6.48 -4.16
N TYR A 496 -17.78 6.13 -4.99
CA TYR A 496 -18.58 4.92 -4.85
C TYR A 496 -18.29 3.83 -5.90
N ASP A 497 -17.20 3.92 -6.66
CA ASP A 497 -16.90 2.99 -7.77
C ASP A 497 -16.86 1.52 -7.32
N GLU A 498 -16.21 1.23 -6.18
CA GLU A 498 -16.14 -0.13 -5.63
C GLU A 498 -17.55 -0.67 -5.32
N GLN A 499 -18.36 0.16 -4.66
CA GLN A 499 -19.69 -0.20 -4.22
C GLN A 499 -20.65 -0.41 -5.41
N LEU A 500 -20.60 0.48 -6.40
CA LEU A 500 -21.40 0.40 -7.63
C LEU A 500 -20.99 -0.81 -8.48
N THR A 501 -19.70 -1.14 -8.53
CA THR A 501 -19.18 -2.33 -9.20
C THR A 501 -19.66 -3.61 -8.52
N LEU A 502 -19.65 -3.67 -7.18
CA LEU A 502 -20.20 -4.79 -6.42
C LEU A 502 -21.71 -4.94 -6.63
N TYR A 503 -22.46 -3.83 -6.55
CA TYR A 503 -23.88 -3.81 -6.85
C TYR A 503 -24.18 -4.35 -8.26
N ALA A 504 -23.48 -3.86 -9.28
CA ALA A 504 -23.70 -4.28 -10.66
C ALA A 504 -23.42 -5.77 -10.86
N ALA A 505 -22.35 -6.32 -10.25
CA ALA A 505 -22.06 -7.75 -10.30
C ALA A 505 -23.21 -8.60 -9.74
N LEU A 506 -23.85 -8.15 -8.66
CA LEU A 506 -25.00 -8.81 -8.05
C LEU A 506 -26.27 -8.63 -8.88
N ALA A 507 -26.54 -7.40 -9.34
CA ALA A 507 -27.71 -7.04 -10.13
C ALA A 507 -27.75 -7.78 -11.48
N ARG A 508 -26.59 -8.05 -12.09
CA ARG A 508 -26.46 -8.87 -13.30
C ARG A 508 -26.96 -10.32 -13.11
N THR A 509 -27.05 -10.83 -11.88
CA THR A 509 -27.65 -12.16 -11.61
C THR A 509 -29.19 -12.16 -11.64
N CYS A 510 -29.82 -10.98 -11.62
CA CYS A 510 -31.26 -10.78 -11.75
C CYS A 510 -31.53 -9.57 -12.68
N LEU A 511 -30.89 -9.60 -13.86
CA LEU A 511 -30.83 -8.48 -14.79
C LEU A 511 -32.21 -7.96 -15.20
N ALA A 512 -33.17 -8.87 -15.44
CA ALA A 512 -34.52 -8.51 -15.86
C ALA A 512 -35.22 -7.62 -14.84
N GLU A 513 -35.18 -7.99 -13.56
CA GLU A 513 -35.81 -7.22 -12.48
C GLU A 513 -35.06 -5.92 -12.19
N ALA A 514 -33.73 -5.93 -12.24
CA ALA A 514 -32.92 -4.72 -12.08
C ALA A 514 -33.24 -3.68 -13.18
N LEU A 515 -33.31 -4.11 -14.46
CA LEU A 515 -33.67 -3.24 -15.58
C LEU A 515 -35.11 -2.75 -15.51
N ALA A 516 -36.06 -3.59 -15.11
CA ALA A 516 -37.45 -3.19 -14.93
C ALA A 516 -37.58 -2.06 -13.89
N ARG A 517 -36.84 -2.16 -12.78
CA ARG A 517 -36.80 -1.12 -11.74
C ARG A 517 -36.14 0.17 -12.21
N LEU A 518 -34.99 0.08 -12.90
CA LEU A 518 -34.34 1.25 -13.48
C LEU A 518 -35.25 1.98 -14.47
N THR A 519 -35.92 1.24 -15.35
CA THR A 519 -36.82 1.80 -16.37
C THR A 519 -38.06 2.45 -15.74
N ALA A 520 -38.65 1.81 -14.73
CA ALA A 520 -39.79 2.39 -14.01
C ALA A 520 -39.41 3.68 -13.26
N SER A 521 -38.24 3.70 -12.63
CA SER A 521 -37.73 4.86 -11.90
C SER A 521 -37.38 6.01 -12.86
N LEU A 522 -36.77 5.70 -14.00
CA LEU A 522 -36.50 6.69 -15.05
C LEU A 522 -37.79 7.33 -15.55
N ALA A 523 -38.82 6.52 -15.85
CA ALA A 523 -40.10 7.02 -16.32
C ALA A 523 -40.79 7.93 -15.27
N ALA A 524 -40.72 7.56 -13.98
CA ALA A 524 -41.27 8.38 -12.89
C ALA A 524 -40.53 9.71 -12.76
N LEU A 525 -39.19 9.70 -12.83
CA LEU A 525 -38.37 10.91 -12.76
C LEU A 525 -38.55 11.81 -13.99
N GLN A 526 -38.70 11.23 -15.18
CA GLN A 526 -39.02 11.98 -16.40
C GLN A 526 -40.37 12.70 -16.29
N ALA A 527 -41.37 12.05 -15.69
CA ALA A 527 -42.66 12.69 -15.44
C ALA A 527 -42.54 13.83 -14.41
N ALA A 528 -41.74 13.65 -13.35
CA ALA A 528 -41.50 14.70 -12.36
C ALA A 528 -40.74 15.91 -12.94
N LEU A 529 -39.75 15.67 -13.80
CA LEU A 529 -39.01 16.70 -14.53
C LEU A 529 -39.91 17.55 -15.43
N ALA A 530 -40.92 16.93 -16.05
CA ALA A 530 -41.85 17.62 -16.92
C ALA A 530 -42.88 18.49 -16.18
N ASP A 531 -43.11 18.23 -14.88
CA ASP A 531 -44.06 18.98 -14.05
C ASP A 531 -43.37 20.13 -13.30
N ALA A 532 -42.53 19.80 -12.31
CA ALA A 532 -41.76 20.75 -11.53
C ALA A 532 -40.56 20.03 -10.87
N PRO A 533 -39.34 20.16 -11.42
CA PRO A 533 -38.17 19.49 -10.87
C PRO A 533 -37.81 20.05 -9.49
N THR A 534 -37.39 19.15 -8.60
CA THR A 534 -36.83 19.47 -7.29
C THR A 534 -35.37 19.02 -7.23
N ASP A 535 -34.59 19.51 -6.26
CA ASP A 535 -33.20 19.06 -6.06
C ASP A 535 -33.12 17.55 -5.85
N ALA A 536 -34.09 16.99 -5.11
CA ALA A 536 -34.23 15.54 -4.97
C ALA A 536 -34.47 14.81 -6.31
N THR A 537 -35.22 15.41 -7.25
CA THR A 537 -35.42 14.84 -8.59
C THR A 537 -34.12 14.77 -9.37
N TRP A 538 -33.30 15.83 -9.31
CA TRP A 538 -32.00 15.88 -9.98
C TRP A 538 -31.01 14.89 -9.38
N GLU A 539 -30.93 14.84 -8.04
CA GLU A 539 -30.04 13.95 -7.30
C GLU A 539 -30.41 12.48 -7.51
N GLN A 540 -31.71 12.14 -7.51
CA GLN A 540 -32.17 10.79 -7.85
C GLN A 540 -31.83 10.39 -9.28
N LEU A 541 -31.93 11.32 -10.24
CA LEU A 541 -31.58 11.04 -11.63
C LEU A 541 -30.05 10.87 -11.81
N HIS A 542 -29.25 11.63 -11.07
CA HIS A 542 -27.80 11.44 -10.98
C HIS A 542 -27.46 10.00 -10.55
N TRP A 543 -27.96 9.56 -9.40
CA TRP A 543 -27.73 8.21 -8.89
C TRP A 543 -28.29 7.11 -9.81
N LEU A 544 -29.44 7.35 -10.45
CA LEU A 544 -30.01 6.40 -11.41
C LEU A 544 -29.09 6.20 -12.62
N ALA A 545 -28.45 7.27 -13.12
CA ALA A 545 -27.47 7.18 -14.18
C ALA A 545 -26.24 6.35 -13.75
N LEU A 546 -25.74 6.56 -12.52
CA LEU A 546 -24.61 5.79 -11.98
C LEU A 546 -24.91 4.29 -11.84
N LEU A 547 -26.08 3.95 -11.27
CA LEU A 547 -26.55 2.57 -11.13
C LEU A 547 -26.74 1.91 -12.51
N GLY A 548 -27.36 2.64 -13.45
CA GLY A 548 -27.61 2.17 -14.81
C GLY A 548 -26.33 1.90 -15.58
N ALA A 549 -25.38 2.84 -15.54
CA ALA A 549 -24.10 2.73 -16.26
C ALA A 549 -23.32 1.48 -15.84
N HIS A 550 -23.17 1.24 -14.53
CA HIS A 550 -22.47 0.08 -14.00
C HIS A 550 -23.20 -1.23 -14.32
N LEU A 551 -24.54 -1.24 -14.30
CA LEU A 551 -25.30 -2.44 -14.63
C LEU A 551 -25.08 -2.88 -16.07
N VAL A 552 -25.17 -1.93 -17.02
CA VAL A 552 -25.20 -2.21 -18.46
C VAL A 552 -23.82 -2.35 -19.08
N ALA A 553 -22.78 -1.67 -18.56
CA ALA A 553 -21.46 -1.70 -19.19
C ALA A 553 -20.32 -1.65 -18.17
N ASP A 554 -19.25 -2.37 -18.50
CA ASP A 554 -17.97 -2.31 -17.80
C ASP A 554 -17.15 -1.12 -18.33
N PRO A 555 -16.21 -0.56 -17.53
CA PRO A 555 -15.42 0.58 -17.97
C PRO A 555 -14.52 0.19 -19.14
N ALA A 556 -14.39 1.08 -20.13
CA ALA A 556 -13.44 0.93 -21.23
C ALA A 556 -12.02 1.22 -20.70
N ALA A 557 -11.32 0.18 -20.23
CA ALA A 557 -9.92 0.26 -19.84
C ALA A 557 -9.00 0.14 -21.08
N ALA A 558 -7.75 -0.33 -20.90
CA ALA A 558 -6.79 -0.53 -22.00
C ALA A 558 -7.17 -1.66 -23.00
N GLU A 559 -8.30 -2.35 -22.79
CA GLU A 559 -8.79 -3.44 -23.64
C GLU A 559 -10.16 -3.07 -24.26
N GLU A 560 -10.50 -3.68 -25.40
CA GLU A 560 -11.83 -3.48 -26.01
C GLU A 560 -12.92 -4.04 -25.07
N PRO A 561 -13.87 -3.21 -24.61
CA PRO A 561 -14.88 -3.65 -23.67
C PRO A 561 -15.80 -4.67 -24.35
N SER A 562 -16.15 -5.74 -23.64
CA SER A 562 -17.06 -6.79 -24.13
C SER A 562 -18.49 -6.58 -23.61
N VAL A 563 -19.48 -7.15 -24.29
CA VAL A 563 -20.86 -7.17 -23.78
C VAL A 563 -20.88 -8.05 -22.51
N PRO A 564 -21.41 -7.58 -21.36
CA PRO A 564 -21.48 -8.39 -20.16
C PRO A 564 -22.21 -9.71 -20.41
N SER A 565 -21.68 -10.81 -19.89
CA SER A 565 -22.23 -12.17 -20.12
C SER A 565 -23.71 -12.27 -19.75
N ALA A 566 -24.11 -11.65 -18.63
CA ALA A 566 -25.51 -11.58 -18.22
C ALA A 566 -26.45 -10.95 -19.27
N VAL A 567 -25.97 -9.99 -20.06
CA VAL A 567 -26.75 -9.37 -21.15
C VAL A 567 -26.74 -10.27 -22.39
N ALA A 568 -25.59 -10.88 -22.71
CA ALA A 568 -25.46 -11.80 -23.83
C ALA A 568 -26.37 -13.03 -23.66
N ASP A 569 -26.46 -13.57 -22.44
CA ASP A 569 -27.24 -14.77 -22.09
C ASP A 569 -28.72 -14.46 -21.78
N ALA A 570 -29.11 -13.18 -21.73
CA ALA A 570 -30.46 -12.76 -21.39
C ALA A 570 -31.50 -13.12 -22.47
N ASP A 571 -32.76 -13.21 -22.06
CA ASP A 571 -33.87 -13.40 -23.00
C ASP A 571 -34.16 -12.15 -23.84
N ALA A 572 -34.94 -12.33 -24.90
CA ALA A 572 -35.21 -11.27 -25.86
C ALA A 572 -35.98 -10.08 -25.25
N ALA A 573 -36.82 -10.32 -24.24
CA ALA A 573 -37.57 -9.27 -23.56
C ALA A 573 -36.64 -8.39 -22.68
N THR A 574 -35.69 -9.00 -21.97
CA THR A 574 -34.70 -8.29 -21.16
C THR A 574 -33.76 -7.47 -22.03
N GLN A 575 -33.34 -8.00 -23.18
CA GLN A 575 -32.51 -7.26 -24.15
C GLN A 575 -33.26 -6.06 -24.76
N ASP A 576 -34.56 -6.21 -25.07
CA ASP A 576 -35.40 -5.10 -25.54
C ASP A 576 -35.56 -4.02 -24.45
N ALA A 577 -35.72 -4.42 -23.18
CA ALA A 577 -35.83 -3.50 -22.04
C ALA A 577 -34.53 -2.71 -21.82
N LEU A 578 -33.36 -3.36 -21.95
CA LEU A 578 -32.06 -2.68 -21.88
C LEU A 578 -31.94 -1.62 -22.99
N LEU A 579 -32.29 -1.98 -24.23
CA LEU A 579 -32.28 -1.03 -25.34
C LEU A 579 -33.23 0.15 -25.09
N ALA A 580 -34.43 -0.12 -24.59
CA ALA A 580 -35.41 0.92 -24.26
C ALA A 580 -34.89 1.87 -23.18
N PHE A 581 -34.21 1.35 -22.15
CA PHE A 581 -33.56 2.14 -21.11
C PHE A 581 -32.46 3.04 -21.69
N LEU A 582 -31.53 2.47 -22.47
CA LEU A 582 -30.45 3.24 -23.11
C LEU A 582 -31.00 4.35 -24.01
N HIS A 583 -32.03 4.03 -24.80
CA HIS A 583 -32.69 5.00 -25.67
C HIS A 583 -33.38 6.11 -24.86
N ALA A 584 -34.17 5.76 -23.85
CA ALA A 584 -34.90 6.73 -23.03
C ALA A 584 -33.96 7.69 -22.29
N ALA A 585 -32.84 7.19 -21.76
CA ALA A 585 -31.90 8.01 -21.02
C ALA A 585 -30.95 8.81 -21.93
N SER A 586 -30.30 8.17 -22.90
CA SER A 586 -29.21 8.79 -23.69
C SER A 586 -29.69 9.50 -24.96
N LEU A 587 -30.82 9.06 -25.54
CA LEU A 587 -31.31 9.56 -26.83
C LEU A 587 -32.61 10.36 -26.73
N VAL A 588 -33.28 10.34 -25.58
CA VAL A 588 -34.51 11.13 -25.33
C VAL A 588 -34.28 12.15 -24.22
N LEU A 589 -33.89 11.69 -23.02
CA LEU A 589 -33.76 12.57 -21.86
C LEU A 589 -32.55 13.51 -21.96
N LEU A 590 -31.36 12.95 -22.21
CA LEU A 590 -30.13 13.75 -22.33
C LEU A 590 -30.26 14.93 -23.33
N PRO A 591 -30.68 14.72 -24.61
CA PRO A 591 -30.87 15.84 -25.53
C PRO A 591 -31.97 16.82 -25.14
N ALA A 592 -32.95 16.41 -24.33
CA ALA A 592 -33.96 17.32 -23.80
C ALA A 592 -33.39 18.26 -22.73
N LEU A 593 -32.38 17.81 -21.98
CA LEU A 593 -31.74 18.58 -20.90
C LEU A 593 -30.58 19.47 -21.38
N LEU A 594 -29.81 19.01 -22.38
CA LEU A 594 -28.63 19.72 -22.88
C LEU A 594 -28.84 21.19 -23.28
N PRO A 595 -29.99 21.61 -23.88
CA PRO A 595 -30.22 23.02 -24.20
C PRO A 595 -30.38 23.93 -22.97
N HIS A 596 -30.69 23.38 -21.80
CA HIS A 596 -30.97 24.13 -20.56
C HIS A 596 -29.71 24.34 -19.73
N GLY A 597 -28.71 25.00 -20.32
CA GLY A 597 -27.45 25.33 -19.66
C GLY A 597 -27.58 26.35 -18.52
N PRO A 598 -26.46 26.74 -17.87
CA PRO A 598 -26.47 27.59 -16.67
C PRO A 598 -27.08 28.98 -16.87
N HIS A 599 -27.20 29.44 -18.12
CA HIS A 599 -27.76 30.73 -18.48
C HIS A 599 -29.23 30.67 -18.94
N ASP A 600 -29.85 29.50 -18.94
CA ASP A 600 -31.28 29.35 -19.25
C ASP A 600 -32.17 29.85 -18.11
N ALA A 601 -33.45 30.14 -18.40
CA ALA A 601 -34.41 30.55 -17.38
C ALA A 601 -34.76 29.40 -16.42
N HIS A 602 -34.64 28.15 -16.88
CA HIS A 602 -34.88 26.93 -16.13
C HIS A 602 -33.70 25.98 -16.33
N PRO A 603 -32.54 26.26 -15.72
CA PRO A 603 -31.34 25.46 -15.93
C PRO A 603 -31.54 24.03 -15.45
N ALA A 604 -31.01 23.07 -16.21
CA ALA A 604 -30.87 21.70 -15.75
C ALA A 604 -29.72 21.58 -14.73
N SER A 605 -29.71 20.51 -13.93
CA SER A 605 -28.58 20.25 -13.03
C SER A 605 -27.32 19.85 -13.82
N PRO A 606 -26.17 20.55 -13.65
CA PRO A 606 -24.92 20.19 -14.30
C PRO A 606 -24.45 18.76 -13.94
N GLN A 607 -24.53 18.39 -12.66
CA GLN A 607 -24.15 17.05 -12.18
C GLN A 607 -24.96 15.95 -12.87
N THR A 608 -26.28 16.15 -13.00
CA THR A 608 -27.15 15.19 -13.69
C THR A 608 -26.80 15.07 -15.18
N VAL A 609 -26.57 16.19 -15.87
CA VAL A 609 -26.18 16.19 -17.28
C VAL A 609 -24.82 15.51 -17.47
N ALA A 610 -23.84 15.84 -16.64
CA ALA A 610 -22.53 15.20 -16.62
C ALA A 610 -22.64 13.68 -16.41
N SER A 611 -23.53 13.23 -15.52
CA SER A 611 -23.71 11.81 -15.22
C SER A 611 -24.40 11.03 -16.34
N LEU A 612 -25.34 11.65 -17.06
CA LEU A 612 -25.95 11.08 -18.25
C LEU A 612 -24.95 11.00 -19.43
N LEU A 613 -24.11 12.02 -19.60
CA LEU A 613 -23.00 12.00 -20.56
C LEU A 613 -21.99 10.90 -20.20
N TRP A 614 -21.62 10.80 -18.92
CA TRP A 614 -20.71 9.77 -18.43
C TRP A 614 -21.29 8.35 -18.61
N MET A 615 -22.58 8.14 -18.30
CA MET A 615 -23.27 6.88 -18.60
C MET A 615 -23.23 6.56 -20.09
N THR A 616 -23.44 7.59 -20.93
CA THR A 616 -23.38 7.46 -22.40
C THR A 616 -21.99 7.03 -22.86
N ALA A 617 -20.95 7.66 -22.34
CA ALA A 617 -19.56 7.31 -22.62
C ALA A 617 -19.23 5.87 -22.23
N ARG A 618 -19.85 5.34 -21.17
CA ARG A 618 -19.61 3.98 -20.68
C ARG A 618 -20.23 2.90 -21.57
N TRP A 619 -21.46 3.08 -22.07
CA TRP A 619 -22.14 2.04 -22.86
C TRP A 619 -21.76 2.06 -24.35
N VAL A 620 -21.38 3.23 -24.89
CA VAL A 620 -21.05 3.40 -26.32
C VAL A 620 -20.00 2.40 -26.82
N PRO A 621 -18.84 2.22 -26.15
CA PRO A 621 -17.81 1.26 -26.56
C PRO A 621 -18.31 -0.19 -26.56
N THR A 622 -19.25 -0.50 -25.67
CA THR A 622 -19.78 -1.86 -25.49
C THR A 622 -20.79 -2.24 -26.56
N TYR A 623 -21.59 -1.30 -27.08
CA TYR A 623 -22.76 -1.62 -27.92
C TYR A 623 -22.83 -0.93 -29.28
N LEU A 624 -22.25 0.27 -29.45
CA LEU A 624 -22.41 1.05 -30.68
C LEU A 624 -21.51 0.49 -31.80
N LEU A 625 -22.07 0.30 -32.99
CA LEU A 625 -21.36 -0.05 -34.24
C LEU A 625 -20.44 -1.28 -34.16
N ARG A 626 -20.78 -2.28 -33.33
CA ARG A 626 -19.99 -3.53 -33.23
C ARG A 626 -20.35 -4.56 -34.30
N THR A 627 -19.37 -5.37 -34.68
CA THR A 627 -19.48 -6.38 -35.76
C THR A 627 -19.54 -7.83 -35.28
N ASP A 628 -19.19 -8.12 -34.03
CA ASP A 628 -19.17 -9.47 -33.45
C ASP A 628 -20.49 -9.73 -32.67
N GLY A 629 -21.30 -10.74 -33.04
CA GLY A 629 -22.68 -10.93 -32.53
C GLY A 629 -22.94 -12.18 -31.66
N PRO A 630 -24.20 -12.49 -31.21
CA PRO A 630 -25.41 -11.66 -31.19
C PRO A 630 -26.08 -11.55 -29.79
N PRO A 631 -26.33 -10.33 -29.31
CA PRO A 631 -27.58 -10.02 -28.62
C PRO A 631 -28.44 -9.07 -29.44
N ARG A 632 -29.76 -9.21 -29.34
CA ARG A 632 -30.78 -8.42 -30.07
C ARG A 632 -30.62 -6.91 -29.86
N VAL A 633 -30.03 -6.52 -28.73
CA VAL A 633 -29.61 -5.15 -28.40
C VAL A 633 -28.63 -4.54 -29.41
N LEU A 634 -27.75 -5.33 -30.05
CA LEU A 634 -26.77 -4.82 -31.01
C LEU A 634 -27.38 -4.51 -32.37
N ALA A 635 -28.40 -5.25 -32.80
CA ALA A 635 -29.00 -5.08 -34.14
C ALA A 635 -29.41 -3.63 -34.49
N PRO A 636 -30.06 -2.86 -33.59
CA PRO A 636 -30.39 -1.45 -33.85
C PRO A 636 -29.22 -0.49 -33.71
N LEU A 637 -28.07 -0.94 -33.16
CA LEU A 637 -26.89 -0.12 -32.89
C LEU A 637 -25.71 -0.48 -33.80
N ALA A 638 -25.80 -1.54 -34.61
CA ALA A 638 -24.74 -2.05 -35.46
C ALA A 638 -24.86 -1.53 -36.91
N GLY A 639 -23.74 -1.53 -37.63
CA GLY A 639 -23.66 -1.19 -39.06
C GLY A 639 -24.41 0.10 -39.43
N ASP A 640 -25.15 0.06 -40.54
CA ASP A 640 -25.91 1.22 -41.02
C ASP A 640 -27.01 1.69 -40.05
N ALA A 641 -27.55 0.81 -39.21
CA ALA A 641 -28.58 1.15 -38.22
C ALA A 641 -28.00 1.96 -37.04
N GLY A 642 -26.73 1.76 -36.70
CA GLY A 642 -26.02 2.52 -35.67
C GLY A 642 -25.54 3.90 -36.12
N ALA A 643 -25.42 4.14 -37.43
CA ALA A 643 -24.89 5.40 -37.95
C ALA A 643 -25.73 6.64 -37.53
N PRO A 644 -27.09 6.62 -37.57
CA PRO A 644 -27.91 7.72 -37.05
C PRO A 644 -27.73 7.95 -35.55
N VAL A 645 -27.45 6.89 -34.78
CA VAL A 645 -27.19 7.01 -33.34
C VAL A 645 -25.86 7.71 -33.09
N LEU A 646 -24.81 7.36 -33.85
CA LEU A 646 -23.55 8.08 -33.83
C LEU A 646 -23.74 9.57 -34.15
N ASP A 647 -24.50 9.89 -35.19
CA ASP A 647 -24.76 11.27 -35.58
C ASP A 647 -25.54 12.04 -34.50
N ALA A 648 -26.50 11.40 -33.83
CA ALA A 648 -27.23 11.98 -32.71
C ALA A 648 -26.32 12.25 -31.50
N LEU A 649 -25.49 11.29 -31.11
CA LEU A 649 -24.55 11.45 -30.00
C LEU A 649 -23.51 12.54 -30.28
N LEU A 650 -23.02 12.63 -31.51
CA LEU A 650 -22.13 13.71 -31.94
C LEU A 650 -22.81 15.09 -31.84
N MET A 651 -24.11 15.15 -32.17
CA MET A 651 -24.91 16.35 -31.96
C MET A 651 -25.06 16.68 -30.46
N HIS A 652 -25.24 15.68 -29.59
CA HIS A 652 -25.31 15.90 -28.14
C HIS A 652 -24.03 16.53 -27.59
N VAL A 653 -22.87 16.00 -27.96
CA VAL A 653 -21.56 16.55 -27.57
C VAL A 653 -21.43 18.02 -28.00
N ARG A 654 -21.81 18.33 -29.24
CA ARG A 654 -21.77 19.70 -29.74
C ARG A 654 -22.73 20.63 -28.98
N THR A 655 -23.96 20.19 -28.71
CA THR A 655 -24.91 20.98 -27.90
C THR A 655 -24.37 21.23 -26.48
N ALA A 656 -23.70 20.23 -25.88
CA ALA A 656 -23.03 20.40 -24.59
C ALA A 656 -21.94 21.49 -24.66
N LEU A 657 -21.04 21.40 -25.64
CA LEU A 657 -19.95 22.37 -25.84
C LEU A 657 -20.44 23.80 -26.15
N ASP A 658 -21.61 23.93 -26.77
CA ASP A 658 -22.22 25.23 -27.06
C ASP A 658 -22.97 25.82 -25.86
N GLY A 659 -23.71 25.01 -25.10
CA GLY A 659 -24.59 25.45 -24.02
C GLY A 659 -23.96 25.53 -22.62
N TRP A 660 -22.88 24.77 -22.37
CA TRP A 660 -22.33 24.55 -21.02
C TRP A 660 -20.91 25.10 -20.85
N ARG A 661 -20.57 26.17 -21.57
CA ARG A 661 -19.20 26.74 -21.58
C ARG A 661 -18.68 27.22 -20.22
N ALA A 662 -19.56 27.43 -19.24
CA ALA A 662 -19.18 27.87 -17.90
C ALA A 662 -18.93 26.71 -16.92
N ASP A 663 -19.28 25.47 -17.30
CA ASP A 663 -19.30 24.32 -16.40
C ASP A 663 -18.27 23.27 -16.83
N ALA A 664 -17.19 23.12 -16.06
CA ALA A 664 -16.08 22.25 -16.45
C ALA A 664 -16.51 20.77 -16.49
N ASP A 665 -17.28 20.30 -15.51
CA ASP A 665 -17.60 18.87 -15.36
C ASP A 665 -18.46 18.35 -16.50
N VAL A 666 -19.43 19.15 -16.97
CA VAL A 666 -20.22 18.81 -18.15
C VAL A 666 -19.35 18.73 -19.42
N LEU A 667 -18.38 19.64 -19.57
CA LEU A 667 -17.46 19.64 -20.71
C LEU A 667 -16.49 18.45 -20.66
N VAL A 668 -16.01 18.08 -19.47
CA VAL A 668 -15.18 16.89 -19.26
C VAL A 668 -15.99 15.62 -19.56
N ALA A 669 -17.24 15.53 -19.12
CA ALA A 669 -18.11 14.40 -19.45
C ALA A 669 -18.41 14.32 -20.95
N ALA A 670 -18.59 15.46 -21.63
CA ALA A 670 -18.75 15.51 -23.09
C ALA A 670 -17.48 15.06 -23.83
N ALA A 671 -16.30 15.42 -23.33
CA ALA A 671 -15.03 14.90 -23.83
C ALA A 671 -14.94 13.37 -23.64
N GLY A 672 -15.44 12.84 -22.52
CA GLY A 672 -15.54 11.40 -22.28
C GLY A 672 -16.38 10.66 -23.33
N VAL A 673 -17.48 11.25 -23.80
CA VAL A 673 -18.27 10.67 -24.91
C VAL A 673 -17.49 10.65 -26.23
N LEU A 674 -16.72 11.70 -26.53
CA LEU A 674 -15.85 11.71 -27.71
C LEU A 674 -14.78 10.62 -27.60
N GLU A 675 -14.14 10.50 -26.44
CA GLU A 675 -13.13 9.49 -26.19
C GLU A 675 -13.68 8.06 -26.24
N ALA A 676 -14.94 7.86 -25.84
CA ALA A 676 -15.62 6.58 -25.98
C ALA A 676 -15.73 6.11 -27.44
N PHE A 677 -15.83 7.04 -28.42
CA PHE A 677 -15.81 6.66 -29.83
C PHE A 677 -14.46 6.08 -30.25
N ALA A 678 -13.34 6.57 -29.70
CA ALA A 678 -12.01 6.02 -29.98
C ALA A 678 -11.90 4.54 -29.57
N HIS A 679 -12.62 4.14 -28.52
CA HIS A 679 -12.70 2.75 -28.04
C HIS A 679 -13.73 1.91 -28.82
N THR A 680 -14.38 2.47 -29.83
CA THR A 680 -15.43 1.81 -30.61
C THR A 680 -14.94 1.57 -32.05
N PRO A 681 -14.43 0.36 -32.38
CA PRO A 681 -13.83 0.08 -33.69
C PRO A 681 -14.69 0.47 -34.89
N GLY A 682 -16.01 0.19 -34.83
CA GLY A 682 -16.93 0.53 -35.91
C GLY A 682 -17.20 2.03 -36.04
N ALA A 683 -17.29 2.77 -34.94
CA ALA A 683 -17.41 4.23 -34.99
C ALA A 683 -16.21 4.85 -35.71
N MET A 684 -15.01 4.33 -35.44
CA MET A 684 -13.78 4.84 -36.04
C MET A 684 -13.60 4.54 -37.54
N THR A 685 -14.49 3.76 -38.15
CA THR A 685 -14.54 3.58 -39.62
C THR A 685 -15.29 4.70 -40.35
N MET A 686 -16.07 5.51 -39.63
CA MET A 686 -16.93 6.54 -40.25
C MET A 686 -16.95 7.91 -39.55
N LEU A 687 -16.65 7.98 -38.24
CA LEU A 687 -16.74 9.23 -37.46
C LEU A 687 -15.98 10.39 -38.10
N LEU A 688 -14.71 10.17 -38.47
CA LEU A 688 -13.85 11.22 -39.01
C LEU A 688 -14.24 11.66 -40.43
N ALA A 689 -15.04 10.87 -41.14
CA ALA A 689 -15.60 11.22 -42.44
C ALA A 689 -16.84 12.12 -42.35
N ARG A 690 -17.38 12.37 -41.15
CA ARG A 690 -18.57 13.21 -40.94
C ARG A 690 -18.19 14.69 -40.91
N ASP A 691 -18.89 15.50 -41.69
CA ASP A 691 -18.76 16.97 -41.65
C ASP A 691 -19.04 17.55 -40.26
N ALA A 692 -19.97 16.93 -39.53
CA ALA A 692 -20.29 17.32 -38.15
C ALA A 692 -19.10 17.13 -37.20
N MET A 693 -18.29 16.09 -37.37
CA MET A 693 -17.10 15.84 -36.56
C MET A 693 -16.01 16.85 -36.90
N HIS A 694 -15.82 17.12 -38.19
CA HIS A 694 -14.87 18.13 -38.63
C HIS A 694 -15.23 19.53 -38.11
N ALA A 695 -16.50 19.90 -38.20
CA ALA A 695 -17.00 21.16 -37.64
C ALA A 695 -16.81 21.20 -36.12
N LEU A 696 -17.13 20.12 -35.41
CA LEU A 696 -16.96 20.03 -33.97
C LEU A 696 -15.50 20.26 -33.56
N VAL A 697 -14.55 19.53 -34.13
CA VAL A 697 -13.12 19.67 -33.78
C VAL A 697 -12.64 21.08 -34.08
N ARG A 698 -12.94 21.62 -35.26
CA ARG A 698 -12.55 22.99 -35.64
C ARG A 698 -13.12 24.03 -34.69
N ASP A 699 -14.41 23.95 -34.39
CA ASP A 699 -15.12 24.95 -33.59
C ASP A 699 -14.69 24.88 -32.11
N THR A 700 -14.49 23.67 -31.57
CA THR A 700 -13.93 23.46 -30.21
C THR A 700 -12.51 24.03 -30.10
N LEU A 701 -11.62 23.72 -31.04
CA LEU A 701 -10.24 24.24 -31.04
C LEU A 701 -10.19 25.77 -31.12
N ALA A 702 -11.10 26.38 -31.90
CA ALA A 702 -11.23 27.82 -31.99
C ALA A 702 -11.81 28.47 -30.71
N ALA A 703 -12.66 27.74 -29.97
CA ALA A 703 -13.34 28.23 -28.77
C ALA A 703 -12.60 27.96 -27.46
N LEU A 704 -11.48 27.21 -27.48
CA LEU A 704 -10.72 26.82 -26.29
C LEU A 704 -10.40 28.01 -25.35
N ASP A 705 -10.16 29.23 -25.85
CA ASP A 705 -9.90 30.42 -25.00
C ASP A 705 -11.13 30.88 -24.16
N THR A 706 -12.31 30.40 -24.53
CA THR A 706 -13.58 30.72 -23.86
C THR A 706 -14.08 29.60 -22.94
N LEU A 707 -13.36 28.48 -22.90
CA LEU A 707 -13.70 27.32 -22.08
C LEU A 707 -12.87 27.33 -20.78
N PRO A 708 -13.33 26.67 -19.70
CA PRO A 708 -12.58 26.54 -18.45
C PRO A 708 -11.31 25.72 -18.66
N ASP A 709 -10.22 26.10 -17.99
CA ASP A 709 -8.90 25.45 -18.15
C ASP A 709 -8.94 23.94 -17.88
N ALA A 710 -9.74 23.51 -16.89
CA ALA A 710 -9.94 22.10 -16.55
C ALA A 710 -10.52 21.25 -17.71
N ALA A 711 -11.27 21.86 -18.63
CA ALA A 711 -11.87 21.17 -19.77
C ALA A 711 -10.93 21.05 -20.98
N HIS A 712 -9.89 21.89 -21.07
CA HIS A 712 -9.02 21.94 -22.26
C HIS A 712 -8.32 20.60 -22.50
N ALA A 713 -7.77 20.02 -21.43
CA ALA A 713 -6.97 18.80 -21.52
C ALA A 713 -7.80 17.57 -21.93
N PRO A 714 -8.94 17.26 -21.27
CA PRO A 714 -9.83 16.17 -21.69
C PRO A 714 -10.32 16.31 -23.14
N LEU A 715 -10.71 17.52 -23.56
CA LEU A 715 -11.23 17.75 -24.92
C LEU A 715 -10.17 17.49 -26.00
N LEU A 716 -8.96 18.02 -25.82
CA LEU A 716 -7.86 17.79 -26.76
C LEU A 716 -7.47 16.31 -26.82
N ARG A 717 -7.33 15.66 -25.65
CA ARG A 717 -7.01 14.24 -25.56
C ARG A 717 -8.06 13.39 -26.30
N ALA A 718 -9.34 13.67 -26.08
CA ALA A 718 -10.43 12.95 -26.73
C ALA A 718 -10.38 13.11 -28.27
N CYS A 719 -10.14 14.33 -28.77
CA CYS A 719 -9.97 14.56 -30.21
C CYS A 719 -8.81 13.74 -30.78
N VAL A 720 -7.65 13.78 -30.14
CA VAL A 720 -6.42 13.11 -30.61
C VAL A 720 -6.56 11.59 -30.56
N ARG A 721 -7.13 11.04 -29.48
CA ARG A 721 -7.39 9.60 -29.37
C ARG A 721 -8.31 9.09 -30.47
N CYS A 722 -9.32 9.86 -30.88
CA CYS A 722 -10.12 9.54 -32.06
C CYS A 722 -9.27 9.52 -33.35
N LEU A 723 -8.33 10.45 -33.53
CA LEU A 723 -7.45 10.46 -34.71
C LEU A 723 -6.49 9.27 -34.72
N ASP A 724 -5.93 8.91 -33.57
CA ASP A 724 -5.03 7.77 -33.44
C ASP A 724 -5.78 6.46 -33.67
N ALA A 725 -6.97 6.31 -33.08
CA ALA A 725 -7.84 5.16 -33.25
C ALA A 725 -8.50 5.05 -34.64
N ALA A 726 -8.27 5.99 -35.56
CA ALA A 726 -8.82 5.98 -36.91
C ALA A 726 -8.54 4.65 -37.64
N ARG A 727 -9.59 4.09 -38.26
CA ARG A 727 -9.51 2.84 -39.03
C ARG A 727 -9.91 3.09 -40.48
N ASP A 728 -9.39 2.26 -41.37
CA ASP A 728 -9.80 2.29 -42.77
C ASP A 728 -11.30 1.97 -42.89
N GLY A 729 -12.05 2.88 -43.50
CA GLY A 729 -13.50 2.76 -43.64
C GLY A 729 -14.02 3.62 -44.78
N VAL A 730 -14.90 4.57 -44.47
CA VAL A 730 -15.46 5.52 -45.47
C VAL A 730 -14.34 6.35 -46.12
N VAL A 731 -13.31 6.69 -45.35
CA VAL A 731 -12.09 7.37 -45.78
C VAL A 731 -10.90 6.55 -45.23
N PRO A 732 -9.77 6.44 -45.95
CA PRO A 732 -8.56 5.82 -45.41
C PRO A 732 -8.09 6.53 -44.14
N ALA A 733 -7.61 5.77 -43.15
CA ALA A 733 -7.22 6.33 -41.85
C ALA A 733 -6.11 7.39 -41.99
N ALA A 734 -5.18 7.19 -42.94
CA ALA A 734 -4.12 8.14 -43.25
C ALA A 734 -4.66 9.48 -43.77
N ASP A 735 -5.68 9.46 -44.62
CA ASP A 735 -6.29 10.66 -45.20
C ASP A 735 -7.08 11.45 -44.15
N ALA A 736 -7.81 10.74 -43.28
CA ALA A 736 -8.50 11.35 -42.14
C ALA A 736 -7.50 12.04 -41.21
N ARG A 737 -6.40 11.38 -40.84
CA ARG A 737 -5.33 11.97 -40.04
C ARG A 737 -4.71 13.21 -40.70
N ALA A 738 -4.44 13.14 -42.01
CA ALA A 738 -3.89 14.25 -42.77
C ALA A 738 -4.82 15.48 -42.82
N ALA A 739 -6.14 15.28 -42.73
CA ALA A 739 -7.11 16.37 -42.70
C ALA A 739 -7.22 17.05 -41.31
N TYR A 740 -7.10 16.29 -40.21
CA TYR A 740 -7.38 16.79 -38.86
C TYR A 740 -6.14 17.21 -38.06
N TYR A 741 -5.01 16.50 -38.15
CA TYR A 741 -3.81 16.89 -37.38
C TYR A 741 -3.36 18.33 -37.62
N PRO A 742 -3.41 18.88 -38.85
CA PRO A 742 -3.08 20.29 -39.07
C PRO A 742 -3.95 21.24 -38.24
N LEU A 743 -5.25 20.95 -38.06
CA LEU A 743 -6.13 21.79 -37.24
C LEU A 743 -5.69 21.81 -35.77
N VAL A 744 -5.36 20.64 -35.22
CA VAL A 744 -4.89 20.49 -33.83
C VAL A 744 -3.56 21.20 -33.64
N LEU A 745 -2.61 20.96 -34.54
CA LEU A 745 -1.28 21.57 -34.51
C LEU A 745 -1.34 23.08 -34.69
N ASP A 746 -2.15 23.59 -35.63
CA ASP A 746 -2.32 25.03 -35.86
C ASP A 746 -2.90 25.72 -34.62
N ALA A 747 -3.85 25.09 -33.93
CA ALA A 747 -4.41 25.62 -32.68
C ALA A 747 -3.37 25.72 -31.57
N VAL A 748 -2.55 24.67 -31.38
CA VAL A 748 -1.46 24.66 -30.39
C VAL A 748 -0.37 25.68 -30.77
N HIS A 749 0.08 25.68 -32.02
CA HIS A 749 1.09 26.62 -32.53
C HIS A 749 0.64 28.08 -32.40
N ALA A 750 -0.61 28.39 -32.73
CA ALA A 750 -1.14 29.74 -32.63
C ALA A 750 -1.10 30.26 -31.19
N ARG A 751 -1.38 29.39 -30.21
CA ARG A 751 -1.39 29.72 -28.77
C ARG A 751 0.01 29.87 -28.21
N ILE A 752 0.93 28.96 -28.54
CA ILE A 752 2.35 29.12 -28.16
C ILE A 752 2.88 30.42 -28.76
N ALA A 753 2.61 30.69 -30.04
CA ALA A 753 3.06 31.93 -30.68
C ALA A 753 2.42 33.19 -30.06
N ALA A 754 1.16 33.11 -29.59
CA ALA A 754 0.52 34.19 -28.85
C ALA A 754 1.17 34.40 -27.47
N ALA A 755 1.42 33.32 -26.73
CA ALA A 755 2.11 33.35 -25.45
C ALA A 755 3.53 33.92 -25.58
N VAL A 756 4.30 33.53 -26.61
CA VAL A 756 5.63 34.09 -26.91
C VAL A 756 5.56 35.60 -27.17
N ARG A 757 4.56 36.09 -27.91
CA ARG A 757 4.40 37.54 -28.16
C ARG A 757 4.00 38.31 -26.89
N ALA A 758 3.26 37.66 -26.00
CA ALA A 758 2.69 38.26 -24.80
C ALA A 758 3.58 38.13 -23.55
N SER A 759 4.61 37.27 -23.59
CA SER A 759 5.47 36.90 -22.45
C SER A 759 6.27 38.05 -21.84
N GLY A 760 6.38 39.19 -22.55
CA GLY A 760 6.98 40.42 -22.02
C GLY A 760 6.10 41.17 -20.99
N ALA A 761 4.86 40.74 -20.76
CA ALA A 761 3.95 41.37 -19.81
C ALA A 761 3.38 40.35 -18.80
N PRO A 762 3.60 40.53 -17.48
CA PRO A 762 3.27 39.55 -16.45
C PRO A 762 1.77 39.24 -16.33
N GLN A 763 0.89 40.15 -16.76
CA GLN A 763 -0.56 39.91 -16.80
C GLN A 763 -1.00 38.76 -17.72
N HIS A 764 -0.11 38.23 -18.57
CA HIS A 764 -0.43 37.12 -19.48
C HIS A 764 0.10 35.77 -18.99
N ALA A 765 0.57 35.66 -17.75
CA ALA A 765 1.10 34.42 -17.19
C ALA A 765 0.10 33.25 -17.26
N ALA A 766 -1.17 33.47 -16.93
CA ALA A 766 -2.22 32.44 -17.01
C ALA A 766 -2.42 31.91 -18.44
N SER A 767 -2.40 32.80 -19.45
CA SER A 767 -2.51 32.41 -20.85
C SER A 767 -1.28 31.62 -21.33
N ALA A 768 -0.09 31.98 -20.83
CA ALA A 768 1.13 31.24 -21.10
C ALA A 768 1.11 29.85 -20.44
N HIS A 769 0.68 29.76 -19.18
CA HIS A 769 0.49 28.50 -18.46
C HIS A 769 -0.46 27.57 -19.22
N ALA A 770 -1.66 28.06 -19.60
CA ALA A 770 -2.62 27.30 -20.39
C ALA A 770 -2.01 26.80 -21.70
N ALA A 771 -1.31 27.65 -22.47
CA ALA A 771 -0.67 27.25 -23.72
C ALA A 771 0.37 26.12 -23.55
N LEU A 772 1.13 26.15 -22.46
CA LEU A 772 2.12 25.12 -22.13
C LEU A 772 1.46 23.80 -21.72
N ARG A 773 0.39 23.85 -20.91
CA ARG A 773 -0.39 22.65 -20.55
C ARG A 773 -0.98 21.96 -21.78
N LEU A 774 -1.36 22.69 -22.84
CA LEU A 774 -1.82 22.07 -24.09
C LEU A 774 -0.73 21.28 -24.80
N VAL A 775 0.54 21.72 -24.74
CA VAL A 775 1.68 20.98 -25.30
C VAL A 775 1.88 19.67 -24.56
N GLU A 776 1.90 19.73 -23.23
CA GLU A 776 2.00 18.55 -22.37
C GLU A 776 0.90 17.54 -22.67
N VAL A 777 -0.36 17.99 -22.66
CA VAL A 777 -1.50 17.10 -22.87
C VAL A 777 -1.49 16.48 -24.26
N LEU A 778 -1.09 17.23 -25.29
CA LEU A 778 -0.99 16.69 -26.63
C LEU A 778 0.16 15.67 -26.73
N ALA A 779 1.30 15.93 -26.09
CA ALA A 779 2.42 15.00 -26.05
C ALA A 779 2.09 13.70 -25.29
N GLU A 780 1.28 13.76 -24.23
CA GLU A 780 0.84 12.55 -23.50
C GLU A 780 -0.36 11.86 -24.13
N GLY A 781 -1.22 12.62 -24.82
CA GLY A 781 -2.46 12.12 -25.39
C GLY A 781 -2.30 11.43 -26.74
N ALA A 782 -1.28 11.80 -27.52
CA ALA A 782 -1.03 11.28 -28.86
C ALA A 782 -0.17 10.01 -28.85
N ASP A 783 -0.61 8.94 -29.50
CA ASP A 783 0.16 7.70 -29.65
C ASP A 783 1.46 7.96 -30.43
N PRO A 784 2.65 7.70 -29.86
CA PRO A 784 3.92 8.03 -30.50
C PRO A 784 4.08 7.40 -31.89
N TYR A 785 3.65 6.16 -32.08
CA TYR A 785 3.83 5.43 -33.33
C TYR A 785 2.90 5.93 -34.45
N THR A 786 1.65 6.24 -34.11
CA THR A 786 0.61 6.66 -35.05
C THR A 786 0.68 8.16 -35.36
N SER A 787 0.95 8.96 -34.33
CA SER A 787 1.00 10.43 -34.35
C SER A 787 2.43 10.99 -34.48
N ARG A 788 3.35 10.26 -35.10
CA ARG A 788 4.77 10.66 -35.20
C ARG A 788 4.98 12.13 -35.62
N HIS A 789 4.27 12.58 -36.65
CA HIS A 789 4.40 13.97 -37.13
C HIS A 789 3.99 15.00 -36.07
N VAL A 790 2.98 14.69 -35.24
CA VAL A 790 2.55 15.57 -34.14
C VAL A 790 3.68 15.75 -33.14
N HIS A 791 4.31 14.66 -32.70
CA HIS A 791 5.44 14.69 -31.77
C HIS A 791 6.67 15.42 -32.34
N GLU A 792 6.97 15.23 -33.62
CA GLU A 792 8.03 15.98 -34.30
C GLU A 792 7.74 17.50 -34.35
N GLN A 793 6.48 17.91 -34.55
CA GLN A 793 6.09 19.32 -34.52
C GLN A 793 6.12 19.90 -33.10
N LEU A 794 5.68 19.15 -32.09
CA LEU A 794 5.78 19.57 -30.68
C LEU A 794 7.24 19.75 -30.25
N ALA A 795 8.12 18.83 -30.66
CA ALA A 795 9.56 18.95 -30.43
C ALA A 795 10.14 20.25 -31.03
N ALA A 796 9.66 20.65 -32.20
CA ALA A 796 10.06 21.91 -32.84
C ALA A 796 9.58 23.16 -32.06
N GLN A 797 8.61 23.04 -31.15
CA GLN A 797 8.13 24.13 -30.29
C GLN A 797 8.90 24.26 -28.97
N LEU A 798 9.77 23.30 -28.61
CA LEU A 798 10.56 23.38 -27.37
C LEU A 798 11.39 24.67 -27.22
N PRO A 799 11.98 25.26 -28.27
CA PRO A 799 12.62 26.58 -28.17
C PRO A 799 11.65 27.70 -27.74
N ALA A 800 10.40 27.65 -28.22
CA ALA A 800 9.37 28.62 -27.83
C ALA A 800 8.92 28.40 -26.38
N VAL A 801 8.79 27.14 -25.95
CA VAL A 801 8.54 26.77 -24.54
C VAL A 801 9.65 27.34 -23.63
N ALA A 802 10.92 27.16 -24.00
CA ALA A 802 12.06 27.71 -23.28
C ALA A 802 12.02 29.25 -23.21
N GLN A 803 11.64 29.91 -24.31
CA GLN A 803 11.52 31.37 -24.38
C GLN A 803 10.42 31.90 -23.45
N ILE A 804 9.26 31.23 -23.39
CA ILE A 804 8.15 31.61 -22.50
C ILE A 804 8.60 31.50 -21.03
N ALA A 805 9.18 30.35 -20.64
CA ALA A 805 9.67 30.13 -19.29
C ALA A 805 10.74 31.14 -18.88
N GLN A 806 11.65 31.50 -19.79
CA GLN A 806 12.68 32.51 -19.53
C GLN A 806 12.10 33.92 -19.31
N ALA A 807 11.11 34.31 -20.11
CA ALA A 807 10.48 35.63 -20.02
C ALA A 807 9.61 35.78 -18.76
N LEU A 808 8.98 34.68 -18.31
CA LEU A 808 8.07 34.63 -17.16
C LEU A 808 8.66 33.85 -15.98
N ALA A 809 9.99 33.84 -15.82
CA ALA A 809 10.68 33.06 -14.79
C ALA A 809 10.27 33.39 -13.34
N ALA A 810 9.60 34.53 -13.11
CA ALA A 810 9.06 34.89 -11.79
C ALA A 810 7.75 34.16 -11.43
N HIS A 811 7.14 33.44 -12.39
CA HIS A 811 5.87 32.73 -12.24
C HIS A 811 6.13 31.22 -12.17
N ALA A 812 6.07 30.65 -10.95
CA ALA A 812 6.42 29.24 -10.70
C ALA A 812 5.51 28.26 -11.46
N ASP A 813 4.22 28.56 -11.55
CA ASP A 813 3.20 27.83 -12.31
C ASP A 813 3.52 27.72 -13.82
N VAL A 814 4.01 28.82 -14.42
CA VAL A 814 4.45 28.83 -15.83
C VAL A 814 5.73 28.02 -16.01
N VAL A 815 6.65 28.11 -15.05
CA VAL A 815 7.90 27.34 -15.05
C VAL A 815 7.63 25.84 -14.96
N CYS A 816 6.78 25.40 -14.02
CA CYS A 816 6.38 24.00 -13.89
C CYS A 816 5.73 23.49 -15.18
N ALA A 817 4.74 24.21 -15.71
CA ALA A 817 4.08 23.82 -16.96
C ALA A 817 5.03 23.73 -18.16
N ALA A 818 6.05 24.60 -18.25
CA ALA A 818 7.06 24.53 -19.30
C ALA A 818 7.96 23.30 -19.17
N LEU A 819 8.35 22.95 -17.94
CA LEU A 819 9.14 21.76 -17.64
C LEU A 819 8.35 20.49 -17.93
N ASP A 820 7.09 20.41 -17.46
CA ASP A 820 6.23 19.24 -17.70
C ASP A 820 5.93 19.04 -19.19
N ALA A 821 5.66 20.12 -19.94
CA ALA A 821 5.51 20.08 -21.40
C ALA A 821 6.77 19.55 -22.10
N ALA A 822 7.96 20.00 -21.68
CA ALA A 822 9.22 19.51 -22.23
C ALA A 822 9.45 18.04 -21.87
N ALA A 823 9.21 17.64 -20.62
CA ALA A 823 9.35 16.27 -20.16
C ALA A 823 8.43 15.32 -20.92
N ALA A 824 7.14 15.66 -21.07
CA ALA A 824 6.17 14.88 -21.83
C ALA A 824 6.60 14.70 -23.30
N THR A 825 7.04 15.78 -23.94
CA THR A 825 7.52 15.75 -25.34
C THR A 825 8.75 14.85 -25.47
N LEU A 826 9.72 14.93 -24.55
CA LEU A 826 10.92 14.10 -24.59
C LEU A 826 10.63 12.61 -24.36
N ARG A 827 9.69 12.27 -23.47
CA ARG A 827 9.25 10.88 -23.25
C ARG A 827 8.67 10.28 -24.52
N ALA A 828 7.78 11.02 -25.21
CA ALA A 828 7.21 10.58 -26.47
C ALA A 828 8.27 10.38 -27.57
N LEU A 829 9.30 11.24 -27.62
CA LEU A 829 10.42 11.09 -28.57
C LEU A 829 11.31 9.88 -28.26
N GLU A 830 11.50 9.50 -26.98
CA GLU A 830 12.26 8.28 -26.62
C GLU A 830 11.60 7.03 -27.21
N GLU A 831 10.27 6.95 -27.16
CA GLU A 831 9.50 5.79 -27.68
C GLU A 831 9.62 5.62 -29.19
N LEU A 832 9.85 6.70 -29.95
CA LEU A 832 10.02 6.64 -31.40
C LEU A 832 11.30 5.91 -31.86
N GLY A 833 12.32 5.79 -30.98
CA GLY A 833 13.50 4.96 -31.20
C GLY A 833 14.44 5.35 -32.36
N ASP A 834 14.19 6.48 -33.04
CA ASP A 834 14.91 6.92 -34.25
C ASP A 834 16.07 7.91 -33.95
N ALA A 835 16.63 8.52 -35.00
CA ALA A 835 17.78 9.41 -35.04
C ALA A 835 17.92 10.41 -33.86
N PRO A 836 19.16 10.86 -33.52
CA PRO A 836 19.39 11.72 -32.37
C PRO A 836 18.61 13.05 -32.46
N HIS A 837 17.67 13.26 -31.52
CA HIS A 837 16.85 14.47 -31.38
C HIS A 837 17.63 15.63 -30.73
N THR A 838 18.74 16.01 -31.37
CA THR A 838 19.74 16.95 -30.83
C THR A 838 19.16 18.34 -30.58
N ASP A 839 18.28 18.84 -31.45
CA ASP A 839 17.66 20.15 -31.30
C ASP A 839 16.70 20.22 -30.09
N ALA A 840 15.92 19.14 -29.88
CA ALA A 840 15.03 19.01 -28.72
C ALA A 840 15.83 18.94 -27.40
N ALA A 841 16.94 18.19 -27.41
CA ALA A 841 17.85 18.11 -26.27
C ALA A 841 18.50 19.47 -25.96
N LEU A 842 18.94 20.22 -26.98
CA LEU A 842 19.53 21.55 -26.82
C LEU A 842 18.51 22.58 -26.31
N ALA A 843 17.29 22.56 -26.83
CA ALA A 843 16.21 23.43 -26.37
C ALA A 843 15.85 23.15 -24.90
N THR A 844 15.74 21.88 -24.53
CA THR A 844 15.46 21.48 -23.14
C THR A 844 16.62 21.83 -22.21
N HIS A 845 17.87 21.65 -22.63
CA HIS A 845 19.02 22.09 -21.87
C HIS A 845 19.00 23.60 -21.62
N THR A 846 18.61 24.38 -22.63
CA THR A 846 18.45 25.84 -22.52
C THR A 846 17.34 26.20 -21.52
N LEU A 847 16.21 25.49 -21.56
CA LEU A 847 15.12 25.64 -20.59
C LEU A 847 15.59 25.36 -19.16
N LEU A 848 16.23 24.20 -18.92
CA LEU A 848 16.75 23.83 -17.59
C LEU A 848 17.75 24.90 -17.08
N HIS A 849 18.65 25.37 -17.95
CA HIS A 849 19.58 26.44 -17.57
C HIS A 849 18.88 27.76 -17.24
N ALA A 850 17.82 28.12 -17.97
CA ALA A 850 17.06 29.36 -17.74
C ALA A 850 16.26 29.31 -16.44
N VAL A 851 15.72 28.15 -16.08
CA VAL A 851 14.90 27.95 -14.87
C VAL A 851 15.74 27.77 -13.61
N ARG A 852 16.98 27.28 -13.71
CA ARG A 852 17.86 27.02 -12.55
C ARG A 852 17.88 28.11 -11.44
N PRO A 853 17.86 29.42 -11.73
CA PRO A 853 17.83 30.45 -10.69
C PRO A 853 16.57 30.38 -9.81
N THR A 854 15.42 29.97 -10.34
CA THR A 854 14.15 29.90 -9.61
C THR A 854 14.11 28.78 -8.58
N LEU A 855 14.94 27.75 -8.75
CA LEU A 855 15.06 26.62 -7.80
C LEU A 855 15.62 27.06 -6.45
N HIS A 856 16.31 28.20 -6.36
CA HIS A 856 16.90 28.65 -5.09
C HIS A 856 15.88 29.32 -4.16
N ASP A 857 14.63 29.47 -4.62
CA ASP A 857 13.53 29.92 -3.77
C ASP A 857 13.06 28.75 -2.90
N ALA A 858 13.11 28.93 -1.57
CA ALA A 858 12.95 27.85 -0.60
C ALA A 858 11.53 27.24 -0.57
N ASP A 859 10.56 27.92 -1.18
CA ASP A 859 9.15 27.53 -1.20
C ASP A 859 8.71 26.87 -2.53
N ASN A 860 9.64 26.55 -3.44
CA ASN A 860 9.32 26.09 -4.81
C ASN A 860 9.68 24.61 -5.07
N ASP A 861 9.19 23.71 -4.21
CA ASP A 861 9.45 22.27 -4.29
C ASP A 861 8.88 21.62 -5.56
N GLU A 862 7.72 22.09 -6.04
CA GLU A 862 7.08 21.58 -7.26
C GLU A 862 7.97 21.82 -8.49
N ALA A 863 8.57 23.02 -8.62
CA ALA A 863 9.48 23.31 -9.72
C ALA A 863 10.75 22.45 -9.65
N LEU A 864 11.24 22.12 -8.45
CA LEU A 864 12.37 21.20 -8.29
C LEU A 864 12.01 19.78 -8.77
N VAL A 865 10.82 19.28 -8.44
CA VAL A 865 10.34 17.96 -8.93
C VAL A 865 10.21 17.96 -10.45
N ALA A 866 9.55 18.97 -11.03
CA ALA A 866 9.38 19.10 -12.48
C ALA A 866 10.74 19.21 -13.19
N TYR A 867 11.69 19.93 -12.61
CA TYR A 867 13.06 20.09 -13.14
C TYR A 867 13.80 18.74 -13.17
N LEU A 868 13.76 17.98 -12.08
CA LEU A 868 14.40 16.66 -12.00
C LEU A 868 13.76 15.64 -12.95
N ARG A 869 12.43 15.65 -13.10
CA ARG A 869 11.70 14.81 -14.07
C ARG A 869 12.06 15.16 -15.51
N THR A 870 12.16 16.45 -15.83
CA THR A 870 12.59 16.91 -17.15
C THR A 870 14.03 16.48 -17.47
N ALA A 871 14.95 16.61 -16.50
CA ALA A 871 16.32 16.11 -16.64
C ALA A 871 16.36 14.58 -16.79
N THR A 872 15.44 13.85 -16.16
CA THR A 872 15.32 12.39 -16.28
C THR A 872 14.89 12.02 -17.69
N ALA A 873 13.83 12.62 -18.22
CA ALA A 873 13.39 12.43 -19.61
C ALA A 873 14.52 12.75 -20.61
N LEU A 874 15.32 13.79 -20.34
CA LEU A 874 16.48 14.14 -21.15
C LEU A 874 17.60 13.09 -21.09
N ALA A 875 17.87 12.49 -19.93
CA ALA A 875 18.84 11.40 -19.79
C ALA A 875 18.42 10.13 -20.54
N HIS A 876 17.10 9.91 -20.62
CA HIS A 876 16.46 8.76 -21.24
C HIS A 876 16.54 8.76 -22.78
N LEU A 877 16.61 9.94 -23.40
CA LEU A 877 16.83 10.17 -24.84
C LEU A 877 18.24 9.73 -25.35
N GLY A 878 18.91 8.81 -24.64
CA GLY A 878 20.34 8.48 -24.63
C GLY A 878 20.97 7.95 -25.92
N SER A 879 20.37 8.15 -27.10
CA SER A 879 21.05 8.05 -28.39
C SER A 879 21.93 9.29 -28.68
N ALA A 880 21.68 10.42 -28.01
CA ALA A 880 22.46 11.65 -28.13
C ALA A 880 23.39 11.84 -26.91
N PRO A 881 24.73 11.75 -27.06
CA PRO A 881 25.68 11.93 -25.94
C PRO A 881 25.57 13.33 -25.31
N ASP A 882 25.15 14.33 -26.07
CA ASP A 882 24.93 15.70 -25.60
C ASP A 882 23.69 15.81 -24.69
N ALA A 883 22.66 14.99 -24.90
CA ALA A 883 21.45 14.97 -24.06
C ALA A 883 21.76 14.44 -22.66
N THR A 884 22.49 13.32 -22.56
CA THR A 884 22.89 12.80 -21.26
C THR A 884 23.83 13.76 -20.52
N ARG A 885 24.74 14.42 -21.25
CA ARG A 885 25.61 15.44 -20.64
C ARG A 885 24.79 16.60 -20.09
N ALA A 886 23.82 17.09 -20.85
CA ALA A 886 22.91 18.14 -20.43
C ALA A 886 22.08 17.75 -19.19
N ALA A 887 21.62 16.50 -19.10
CA ALA A 887 20.93 15.98 -17.92
C ALA A 887 21.87 15.90 -16.69
N ALA A 888 23.12 15.49 -16.89
CA ALA A 888 24.12 15.46 -15.84
C ALA A 888 24.48 16.88 -15.35
N ASP A 889 24.61 17.84 -16.27
CA ASP A 889 24.78 19.26 -15.96
C ASP A 889 23.57 19.83 -15.21
N ALA A 890 22.36 19.38 -15.55
CA ALA A 890 21.15 19.76 -14.84
C ALA A 890 21.15 19.26 -13.39
N LEU A 891 21.62 18.03 -13.13
CA LEU A 891 21.80 17.51 -11.77
C LEU A 891 22.83 18.32 -10.98
N VAL A 892 23.98 18.66 -11.58
CA VAL A 892 24.95 19.60 -10.99
C VAL A 892 24.29 20.96 -10.73
N GLY A 893 23.33 21.33 -11.57
CA GLY A 893 22.53 22.54 -11.45
C GLY A 893 21.70 22.61 -10.18
N ALA A 894 20.99 21.52 -9.87
CA ALA A 894 20.07 21.37 -8.74
C ALA A 894 20.76 20.95 -7.42
N ALA A 895 21.96 20.37 -7.49
CA ALA A 895 22.76 19.92 -6.34
C ALA A 895 22.83 20.89 -5.14
N PRO A 896 22.93 22.23 -5.32
CA PRO A 896 22.93 23.17 -4.20
C PRO A 896 21.58 23.31 -3.46
N VAL A 897 20.47 22.98 -4.13
CA VAL A 897 19.09 23.12 -3.63
C VAL A 897 18.58 21.82 -3.00
N LEU A 898 19.24 20.68 -3.27
CA LEU A 898 18.95 19.37 -2.66
C LEU A 898 19.39 19.29 -1.19
N THR A 899 18.88 20.20 -0.37
CA THR A 899 19.12 20.30 1.06
C THR A 899 18.46 19.15 1.83
N PRO A 900 18.82 18.90 3.11
CA PRO A 900 18.16 17.86 3.90
C PRO A 900 16.67 18.09 4.06
N ASP A 901 16.22 19.35 4.08
CA ASP A 901 14.80 19.69 4.21
C ASP A 901 14.04 19.41 2.90
N ALA A 902 14.59 19.78 1.74
CA ALA A 902 14.01 19.41 0.43
C ALA A 902 13.94 17.89 0.25
N LEU A 903 14.99 17.18 0.69
CA LEU A 903 15.02 15.72 0.70
C LEU A 903 14.12 15.10 1.79
N ARG A 904 13.39 15.85 2.63
CA ARG A 904 12.32 15.23 3.44
C ARG A 904 11.06 14.97 2.63
N LEU A 905 10.90 15.67 1.51
CA LEU A 905 9.74 15.51 0.65
C LEU A 905 9.91 14.27 -0.22
N VAL A 906 8.97 13.33 -0.11
CA VAL A 906 8.98 12.07 -0.85
C VAL A 906 9.08 12.30 -2.37
N PRO A 907 8.28 13.20 -2.98
CA PRO A 907 8.33 13.41 -4.44
C PRO A 907 9.70 13.90 -4.95
N VAL A 908 10.40 14.73 -4.16
CA VAL A 908 11.75 15.22 -4.49
C VAL A 908 12.76 14.07 -4.45
N ARG A 909 12.70 13.21 -3.42
CA ARG A 909 13.58 12.04 -3.28
C ARG A 909 13.35 11.02 -4.40
N GLU A 910 12.11 10.77 -4.78
CA GLU A 910 11.76 9.86 -5.89
C GLU A 910 12.33 10.39 -7.21
N ALA A 911 12.03 11.64 -7.58
CA ALA A 911 12.53 12.24 -8.82
C ALA A 911 14.07 12.31 -8.85
N PHE A 912 14.71 12.56 -7.70
CA PHE A 912 16.17 12.55 -7.57
C PHE A 912 16.77 11.14 -7.75
N ALA A 913 16.11 10.12 -7.21
CA ALA A 913 16.52 8.73 -7.38
C ALA A 913 16.36 8.24 -8.82
N GLU A 914 15.26 8.61 -9.47
CA GLU A 914 14.99 8.31 -10.88
C GLU A 914 16.05 8.93 -11.81
N LEU A 915 16.34 10.23 -11.66
CA LEU A 915 17.37 10.91 -12.43
C LEU A 915 18.75 10.26 -12.26
N THR A 916 19.12 9.98 -11.02
CA THR A 916 20.41 9.34 -10.71
C THR A 916 20.49 7.95 -11.35
N THR A 917 19.42 7.18 -11.29
CA THR A 917 19.33 5.85 -11.92
C THR A 917 19.42 5.94 -13.45
N ALA A 918 18.69 6.86 -14.07
CA ALA A 918 18.70 7.08 -15.52
C ALA A 918 20.10 7.47 -16.02
N LEU A 919 20.78 8.38 -15.32
CA LEU A 919 22.16 8.79 -15.62
C LEU A 919 23.16 7.61 -15.53
N LEU A 920 23.01 6.72 -14.55
CA LEU A 920 23.86 5.53 -14.43
C LEU A 920 23.60 4.51 -15.54
N LEU A 921 22.33 4.27 -15.88
CA LEU A 921 21.92 3.27 -16.87
C LEU A 921 22.23 3.69 -18.30
N LYS A 922 21.82 4.91 -18.68
CA LYS A 922 21.89 5.41 -20.06
C LYS A 922 23.11 6.30 -20.29
N GLY A 923 23.60 6.95 -19.24
CA GLY A 923 24.62 8.00 -19.33
C GLY A 923 26.06 7.63 -19.06
N GLY A 924 26.35 6.36 -18.79
CA GLY A 924 27.66 5.98 -18.26
C GLY A 924 28.87 6.42 -19.10
N ALA A 925 28.78 6.40 -20.44
CA ALA A 925 29.88 6.86 -21.30
C ALA A 925 30.07 8.39 -21.23
N ALA A 926 28.99 9.17 -21.25
CA ALA A 926 29.03 10.63 -21.15
C ALA A 926 29.51 11.08 -19.75
N LEU A 927 29.06 10.40 -18.69
CA LEU A 927 29.53 10.63 -17.33
C LEU A 927 31.04 10.37 -17.20
N LEU A 928 31.55 9.26 -17.75
CA LEU A 928 32.99 8.96 -17.74
C LEU A 928 33.80 10.00 -18.52
N ALA A 929 33.28 10.47 -19.66
CA ALA A 929 33.92 11.54 -20.44
C ALA A 929 33.98 12.87 -19.66
N CYS A 930 32.96 13.18 -18.85
CA CYS A 930 32.97 14.37 -18.01
C CYS A 930 34.14 14.37 -17.01
N ALA A 931 34.63 13.20 -16.59
CA ALA A 931 35.71 13.13 -15.61
C ALA A 931 37.07 13.69 -16.10
N GLN A 932 37.23 14.02 -17.39
CA GLN A 932 38.47 14.56 -17.96
C GLN A 932 38.82 15.96 -17.41
N GLY A 933 40.03 16.13 -16.87
CA GLY A 933 40.62 17.44 -16.55
C GLY A 933 40.09 18.19 -15.32
N ALA A 934 39.11 17.64 -14.59
CA ALA A 934 38.57 18.27 -13.39
C ALA A 934 39.34 17.88 -12.10
N PRO A 935 39.51 18.81 -11.14
CA PRO A 935 40.09 18.51 -9.83
C PRO A 935 39.16 17.61 -9.00
N SER A 936 39.74 16.72 -8.17
CA SER A 936 38.99 15.85 -7.27
C SER A 936 38.56 16.56 -5.99
N GLY A 937 37.26 16.53 -5.68
CA GLY A 937 36.77 16.78 -4.32
C GLY A 937 36.77 15.48 -3.49
N THR A 938 37.01 15.58 -2.18
CA THR A 938 37.10 14.41 -1.29
C THR A 938 36.08 14.44 -0.15
N ALA A 939 35.11 15.34 -0.17
CA ALA A 939 34.12 15.44 0.90
C ALA A 939 33.01 14.40 0.69
N SER A 940 32.77 13.57 1.72
CA SER A 940 31.64 12.65 1.73
C SER A 940 30.32 13.41 1.90
N PRO A 941 29.26 13.08 1.14
CA PRO A 941 27.93 13.62 1.41
C PRO A 941 27.38 13.13 2.76
N LEU A 942 27.85 11.99 3.28
CA LEU A 942 27.42 11.45 4.57
C LEU A 942 27.99 12.25 5.75
N ASP A 943 29.18 12.83 5.61
CA ASP A 943 29.78 13.70 6.64
C ASP A 943 28.91 14.94 6.92
N VAL A 944 28.22 15.43 5.89
CA VAL A 944 27.31 16.58 6.01
C VAL A 944 26.05 16.21 6.79
N LEU A 945 25.53 14.99 6.61
CA LEU A 945 24.38 14.50 7.37
C LEU A 945 24.72 14.22 8.85
N ASP A 946 25.96 13.86 9.15
CA ASP A 946 26.40 13.49 10.51
C ASP A 946 26.75 14.73 11.37
N ALA A 947 26.90 15.92 10.78
CA ALA A 947 27.29 17.14 11.48
C ALA A 947 26.08 17.93 12.03
N ALA A 948 25.94 17.98 13.37
CA ALA A 948 24.85 18.68 14.09
C ALA A 948 24.74 20.21 13.87
N ARG A 949 25.68 20.83 13.13
CA ARG A 949 25.74 22.26 12.78
C ARG A 949 26.34 22.50 11.38
N ALA A 950 26.16 21.57 10.45
CA ALA A 950 26.64 21.80 9.08
C ALA A 950 25.75 22.83 8.33
N PRO A 951 26.32 23.58 7.37
CA PRO A 951 25.53 24.32 6.39
C PRO A 951 24.58 23.37 5.61
N PRO A 952 23.59 23.90 4.86
CA PRO A 952 22.73 23.05 4.03
C PRO A 952 23.56 22.07 3.21
N LEU A 953 22.99 20.89 2.97
CA LEU A 953 23.55 19.81 2.16
C LEU A 953 23.70 20.27 0.72
N VAL A 954 24.71 21.10 0.49
CA VAL A 954 25.15 21.50 -0.82
C VAL A 954 26.00 20.33 -1.26
N ILE A 955 25.51 19.49 -2.18
CA ILE A 955 26.45 18.68 -2.97
C ILE A 955 27.33 19.74 -3.66
N PRO A 956 28.62 19.90 -3.27
CA PRO A 956 29.44 20.99 -3.79
C PRO A 956 29.40 20.94 -5.31
N GLY A 957 29.03 22.05 -5.95
CA GLY A 957 29.03 22.16 -7.41
C GLY A 957 30.37 21.65 -7.93
N GLY A 958 30.32 20.63 -8.77
CA GLY A 958 31.48 19.82 -9.13
C GLY A 958 31.27 19.13 -10.46
N ASN A 959 32.15 18.19 -10.78
CA ASN A 959 32.06 17.45 -12.02
C ASN A 959 30.76 16.60 -12.06
N PRO A 960 30.03 16.52 -13.20
CA PRO A 960 28.81 15.73 -13.30
C PRO A 960 29.00 14.26 -12.88
N PHE A 961 30.16 13.67 -13.14
CA PHE A 961 30.52 12.32 -12.70
C PHE A 961 30.52 12.20 -11.17
N GLU A 962 31.20 13.12 -10.50
CA GLU A 962 31.36 13.13 -9.05
C GLU A 962 30.02 13.41 -8.34
N VAL A 963 29.23 14.37 -8.85
CA VAL A 963 27.90 14.69 -8.30
C VAL A 963 26.97 13.49 -8.41
N THR A 964 26.97 12.77 -9.54
CA THR A 964 26.16 11.55 -9.71
C THR A 964 26.56 10.47 -8.71
N LEU A 965 27.85 10.23 -8.49
CA LEU A 965 28.29 9.22 -7.52
C LEU A 965 28.00 9.63 -6.07
N ARG A 966 28.09 10.93 -5.74
CA ARG A 966 27.67 11.45 -4.42
C ARG A 966 26.17 11.31 -4.21
N ALA A 967 25.37 11.52 -5.26
CA ALA A 967 23.92 11.27 -5.22
C ALA A 967 23.62 9.81 -4.88
N VAL A 968 24.35 8.86 -5.48
CA VAL A 968 24.24 7.43 -5.14
C VAL A 968 24.53 7.17 -3.67
N ALA A 969 25.65 7.70 -3.15
CA ALA A 969 26.01 7.55 -1.74
C ALA A 969 24.94 8.13 -0.80
N LEU A 970 24.41 9.31 -1.14
CA LEU A 970 23.36 9.99 -0.38
C LEU A 970 22.06 9.17 -0.37
N LEU A 971 21.53 8.80 -1.54
CA LEU A 971 20.29 8.05 -1.69
C LEU A 971 20.36 6.68 -0.99
N LEU A 972 21.45 5.95 -1.16
CA LEU A 972 21.68 4.68 -0.48
C LEU A 972 21.82 4.85 1.05
N GLY A 973 22.39 5.96 1.49
CA GLY A 973 22.62 6.29 2.91
C GLY A 973 21.41 6.90 3.63
N THR A 974 20.37 7.33 2.91
CA THR A 974 19.14 7.93 3.45
C THR A 974 17.87 7.18 3.01
N ALA A 975 17.98 5.95 2.53
CA ALA A 975 16.83 5.17 2.09
C ALA A 975 15.96 4.71 3.27
N ASP A 976 14.65 4.70 3.06
CA ASP A 976 13.60 4.29 3.99
C ASP A 976 12.50 3.52 3.22
N ALA A 977 11.34 3.31 3.84
CA ALA A 977 10.23 2.58 3.24
C ALA A 977 9.58 3.31 2.06
N THR A 978 9.80 4.62 1.88
CA THR A 978 9.09 5.39 0.84
C THR A 978 9.79 5.34 -0.51
N ILE A 979 11.11 5.07 -0.56
CA ILE A 979 11.88 5.03 -1.81
C ILE A 979 12.62 3.71 -2.04
N ASP A 980 12.25 2.63 -1.34
CA ASP A 980 12.98 1.37 -1.38
C ASP A 980 13.02 0.74 -2.78
N ALA A 981 11.92 0.84 -3.54
CA ALA A 981 11.80 0.37 -4.91
C ALA A 981 12.74 1.14 -5.86
N GLN A 982 12.76 2.47 -5.77
CA GLN A 982 13.63 3.33 -6.58
C GLN A 982 15.10 3.11 -6.24
N VAL A 983 15.43 2.97 -4.95
CA VAL A 983 16.80 2.72 -4.48
C VAL A 983 17.29 1.31 -4.83
N ALA A 984 16.40 0.32 -4.89
CA ALA A 984 16.75 -1.03 -5.31
C ALA A 984 17.29 -1.09 -6.76
N ALA A 985 16.88 -0.15 -7.63
CA ALA A 985 17.37 -0.02 -8.99
C ALA A 985 18.78 0.61 -9.10
N LEU A 986 19.23 1.36 -8.09
CA LEU A 986 20.54 2.03 -8.10
C LEU A 986 21.72 1.06 -8.10
N ALA A 987 21.65 -0.02 -7.32
CA ALA A 987 22.74 -1.00 -7.23
C ALA A 987 23.06 -1.71 -8.56
N PRO A 988 22.08 -2.27 -9.30
CA PRO A 988 22.34 -2.83 -10.62
C PRO A 988 22.75 -1.75 -11.64
N ALA A 989 22.19 -0.54 -11.57
CA ALA A 989 22.58 0.57 -12.44
C ALA A 989 24.04 0.99 -12.24
N LEU A 990 24.48 1.15 -10.99
CA LEU A 990 25.88 1.40 -10.63
C LEU A 990 26.78 0.25 -11.10
N GLY A 991 26.32 -0.99 -10.96
CA GLY A 991 27.05 -2.17 -11.42
C GLY A 991 27.36 -2.15 -12.92
N LEU A 992 26.43 -1.66 -13.75
CA LEU A 992 26.65 -1.50 -15.19
C LEU A 992 27.67 -0.41 -15.53
N LEU A 993 27.65 0.72 -14.82
CA LEU A 993 28.65 1.78 -14.99
C LEU A 993 30.04 1.26 -14.61
N VAL A 994 30.14 0.69 -13.42
CA VAL A 994 31.41 0.29 -12.81
C VAL A 994 32.00 -0.94 -13.50
N GLY A 995 31.16 -1.83 -14.02
CA GLY A 995 31.59 -2.99 -14.80
C GLY A 995 32.37 -2.64 -16.07
N LYS A 996 32.18 -1.44 -16.64
CA LYS A 996 32.91 -0.97 -17.84
C LYS A 996 34.32 -0.45 -17.52
N VAL A 997 34.57 -0.06 -16.28
CA VAL A 997 35.81 0.64 -15.85
C VAL A 997 37.10 -0.16 -16.09
N PRO A 998 37.16 -1.49 -15.84
CA PRO A 998 38.37 -2.26 -16.08
C PRO A 998 38.79 -2.29 -17.55
N ASP A 999 37.83 -2.15 -18.47
CA ASP A 999 38.03 -2.27 -19.92
C ASP A 999 38.30 -0.92 -20.61
N LEU A 1000 38.31 0.19 -19.86
CA LEU A 1000 38.61 1.53 -20.40
C LEU A 1000 40.11 1.71 -20.65
N ALA A 1001 40.45 2.34 -21.78
CA ALA A 1001 41.84 2.69 -22.09
C ALA A 1001 42.34 3.87 -21.21
N PRO A 1002 43.56 3.79 -20.65
CA PRO A 1002 44.12 4.81 -19.75
C PRO A 1002 44.37 6.16 -20.43
N GLU A 1003 44.41 6.21 -21.76
CA GLU A 1003 44.71 7.40 -22.56
C GLU A 1003 43.50 8.36 -22.71
N HIS A 1004 42.30 7.94 -22.30
CA HIS A 1004 41.05 8.65 -22.60
C HIS A 1004 40.31 9.23 -21.39
N HIS A 1005 40.78 9.02 -20.15
CA HIS A 1005 40.06 9.44 -18.95
C HIS A 1005 41.02 9.98 -17.88
N SER A 1006 40.59 10.97 -17.08
CA SER A 1006 41.39 11.47 -15.95
C SER A 1006 41.47 10.38 -14.87
N ALA A 1007 42.55 9.60 -14.88
CA ALA A 1007 42.82 8.59 -13.87
C ALA A 1007 42.63 9.08 -12.42
N PRO A 1008 43.08 10.27 -11.98
CA PRO A 1008 42.99 10.64 -10.57
C PRO A 1008 41.56 10.91 -10.07
N LEU A 1009 40.68 11.51 -10.88
CA LEU A 1009 39.30 11.82 -10.45
C LEU A 1009 38.44 10.56 -10.37
N VAL A 1010 38.48 9.73 -11.41
CA VAL A 1010 37.79 8.43 -11.43
C VAL A 1010 38.32 7.53 -10.31
N HIS A 1011 39.63 7.60 -10.04
CA HIS A 1011 40.25 6.90 -8.93
C HIS A 1011 39.63 7.36 -7.59
N ALA A 1012 39.76 8.64 -7.25
CA ALA A 1012 39.28 9.17 -5.97
C ALA A 1012 37.77 8.99 -5.76
N ALA A 1013 36.95 9.21 -6.77
CA ALA A 1013 35.50 9.18 -6.64
C ALA A 1013 34.95 7.77 -6.36
N PHE A 1014 35.51 6.72 -6.99
CA PHE A 1014 35.10 5.35 -6.70
C PHE A 1014 35.59 4.85 -5.34
N ASP A 1015 36.78 5.27 -4.90
CA ASP A 1015 37.31 4.90 -3.58
C ASP A 1015 36.46 5.55 -2.49
N GLN A 1016 36.10 6.82 -2.68
CA GLN A 1016 35.19 7.55 -1.80
C GLN A 1016 33.79 6.92 -1.78
N LEU A 1017 33.21 6.59 -2.93
CA LEU A 1017 31.89 5.95 -2.98
C LEU A 1017 31.89 4.57 -2.29
N ALA A 1018 32.93 3.76 -2.50
CA ALA A 1018 33.07 2.48 -1.82
C ALA A 1018 33.15 2.67 -0.30
N TRP A 1019 33.87 3.69 0.16
CA TRP A 1019 33.93 4.08 1.56
C TRP A 1019 32.58 4.56 2.09
N ASP A 1020 31.86 5.40 1.37
CA ASP A 1020 30.54 5.90 1.77
C ASP A 1020 29.52 4.76 1.90
N VAL A 1021 29.53 3.81 0.96
CA VAL A 1021 28.68 2.60 1.02
C VAL A 1021 29.06 1.73 2.22
N LEU A 1022 30.36 1.57 2.52
CA LEU A 1022 30.83 0.87 3.72
C LEU A 1022 30.39 1.56 5.01
N ARG A 1023 30.45 2.90 5.07
CA ARG A 1023 29.97 3.69 6.22
C ARG A 1023 28.45 3.56 6.39
N ALA A 1024 27.69 3.63 5.30
CA ALA A 1024 26.24 3.41 5.35
C ALA A 1024 25.90 1.99 5.88
N LEU A 1025 26.63 0.97 5.44
CA LEU A 1025 26.45 -0.42 5.89
C LEU A 1025 26.83 -0.64 7.37
N LEU A 1026 27.94 -0.04 7.83
CA LEU A 1026 28.56 -0.40 9.10
C LEU A 1026 28.30 0.60 10.25
N LEU A 1027 28.05 1.88 9.95
CA LEU A 1027 28.07 2.95 10.94
C LEU A 1027 26.75 3.72 11.07
N ARG A 1028 25.85 3.69 10.08
CA ARG A 1028 24.61 4.49 10.07
C ARG A 1028 23.35 3.64 10.28
N PRO A 1029 22.23 4.22 10.78
CA PRO A 1029 20.93 3.58 10.74
C PRO A 1029 20.55 3.19 9.30
N LEU A 1030 20.00 1.98 9.10
CA LEU A 1030 19.78 1.41 7.77
C LEU A 1030 18.37 0.81 7.71
N HIS A 1031 17.64 1.15 6.66
CA HIS A 1031 16.38 0.51 6.31
C HIS A 1031 16.66 -0.88 5.74
N LEU A 1032 16.20 -1.91 6.42
CA LEU A 1032 16.64 -3.30 6.21
C LEU A 1032 16.44 -3.82 4.77
N PRO A 1033 15.35 -3.47 4.05
CA PRO A 1033 15.20 -3.77 2.61
C PRO A 1033 16.38 -3.31 1.72
N VAL A 1034 17.09 -2.25 2.11
CA VAL A 1034 18.18 -1.63 1.31
C VAL A 1034 19.54 -2.31 1.56
N LEU A 1035 19.62 -3.21 2.54
CA LEU A 1035 20.85 -3.93 2.88
C LEU A 1035 21.37 -4.74 1.69
N SER A 1036 20.49 -5.46 0.99
CA SER A 1036 20.87 -6.24 -0.18
C SER A 1036 21.39 -5.36 -1.33
N PRO A 1037 20.66 -4.29 -1.75
CA PRO A 1037 21.19 -3.30 -2.70
C PRO A 1037 22.57 -2.75 -2.34
N LEU A 1038 22.80 -2.34 -1.08
CA LEU A 1038 24.09 -1.82 -0.61
C LEU A 1038 25.22 -2.85 -0.70
N VAL A 1039 24.98 -4.10 -0.32
CA VAL A 1039 25.95 -5.19 -0.44
C VAL A 1039 26.29 -5.45 -1.92
N LEU A 1040 25.30 -5.43 -2.80
CA LEU A 1040 25.50 -5.65 -4.24
C LEU A 1040 26.23 -4.48 -4.91
N ALA A 1041 25.91 -3.24 -4.53
CA ALA A 1041 26.62 -2.03 -4.97
C ALA A 1041 28.11 -2.10 -4.55
N LEU A 1042 28.37 -2.43 -3.28
CA LEU A 1042 29.74 -2.58 -2.77
C LEU A 1042 30.49 -3.71 -3.47
N ARG A 1043 29.81 -4.84 -3.74
CA ARG A 1043 30.37 -5.97 -4.49
C ARG A 1043 30.81 -5.53 -5.87
N ALA A 1044 29.93 -4.86 -6.62
CA ALA A 1044 30.23 -4.39 -7.98
C ALA A 1044 31.41 -3.41 -7.99
N LEU A 1045 31.40 -2.42 -7.09
CA LEU A 1045 32.48 -1.44 -6.92
C LEU A 1045 33.83 -2.12 -6.64
N THR A 1046 33.86 -3.00 -5.65
CA THR A 1046 35.08 -3.71 -5.22
C THR A 1046 35.65 -4.57 -6.33
N LEU A 1047 34.80 -5.36 -6.99
CA LEU A 1047 35.24 -6.28 -8.04
C LEU A 1047 35.80 -5.54 -9.26
N ALA A 1048 35.18 -4.43 -9.67
CA ALA A 1048 35.69 -3.63 -10.76
C ALA A 1048 36.97 -2.88 -10.39
N ARG A 1049 37.05 -2.23 -9.21
CA ARG A 1049 38.25 -1.49 -8.82
C ARG A 1049 39.47 -2.37 -8.64
N VAL A 1050 39.29 -3.60 -8.14
CA VAL A 1050 40.37 -4.58 -8.05
C VAL A 1050 40.87 -5.04 -9.43
N ARG A 1051 39.97 -5.11 -10.43
CA ARG A 1051 40.32 -5.50 -11.81
C ARG A 1051 40.95 -4.36 -12.63
N ALA A 1052 40.64 -3.11 -12.32
CA ALA A 1052 41.16 -1.95 -13.03
C ALA A 1052 42.65 -1.69 -12.67
N THR A 1053 43.56 -2.40 -13.34
CA THR A 1053 45.01 -2.31 -13.10
C THR A 1053 45.59 -0.92 -13.36
N TRP A 1054 45.02 -0.19 -14.32
CA TRP A 1054 45.41 1.19 -14.63
C TRP A 1054 45.04 2.20 -13.53
N LEU A 1055 44.12 1.82 -12.63
CA LEU A 1055 43.76 2.54 -11.41
C LEU A 1055 44.55 2.03 -10.18
N GLY A 1056 45.66 1.31 -10.37
CA GLY A 1056 46.49 0.77 -9.30
C GLY A 1056 46.00 -0.56 -8.69
N GLY A 1057 44.87 -1.10 -9.19
CA GLY A 1057 44.34 -2.42 -8.83
C GLY A 1057 44.09 -2.61 -7.32
N GLN A 1058 44.22 -3.85 -6.85
CA GLN A 1058 43.89 -4.22 -5.46
C GLN A 1058 44.69 -3.46 -4.40
N ALA A 1059 46.00 -3.28 -4.61
CA ALA A 1059 46.87 -2.68 -3.60
C ALA A 1059 46.52 -1.21 -3.34
N SER A 1060 46.23 -0.45 -4.40
CA SER A 1060 45.80 0.94 -4.30
C SER A 1060 44.45 1.05 -3.58
N PHE A 1061 43.47 0.24 -3.99
CA PHE A 1061 42.11 0.26 -3.43
C PHE A 1061 42.10 -0.08 -1.93
N PHE A 1062 42.83 -1.11 -1.52
CA PHE A 1062 42.87 -1.51 -0.12
C PHE A 1062 43.61 -0.49 0.74
N GLY A 1063 44.73 0.07 0.24
CA GLY A 1063 45.45 1.13 0.94
C GLY A 1063 44.61 2.39 1.15
N ALA A 1064 43.74 2.75 0.20
CA ALA A 1064 42.82 3.88 0.33
C ALA A 1064 41.77 3.64 1.44
N LEU A 1065 41.16 2.46 1.49
CA LEU A 1065 40.17 2.10 2.52
C LEU A 1065 40.81 1.97 3.91
N GLU A 1066 42.04 1.46 4.01
CA GLU A 1066 42.79 1.41 5.26
C GLU A 1066 43.09 2.82 5.79
N ALA A 1067 43.51 3.74 4.90
CA ALA A 1067 43.72 5.14 5.25
C ALA A 1067 42.42 5.83 5.71
N ALA A 1068 41.29 5.54 5.06
CA ALA A 1068 39.97 6.04 5.46
C ALA A 1068 39.54 5.51 6.84
N CYS A 1069 39.73 4.21 7.11
CA CYS A 1069 39.45 3.63 8.43
C CYS A 1069 40.33 4.25 9.53
N ALA A 1070 41.59 4.58 9.23
CA ALA A 1070 42.52 5.21 10.17
C ALA A 1070 42.16 6.68 10.47
N ALA A 1071 41.38 7.33 9.62
CA ALA A 1071 40.91 8.71 9.83
C ALA A 1071 39.71 8.82 10.79
N GLU A 1072 39.05 7.70 11.10
CA GLU A 1072 37.94 7.64 12.07
C GLU A 1072 38.43 7.76 13.53
N PRO A 1073 37.63 8.29 14.46
CA PRO A 1073 38.04 8.49 15.84
C PRO A 1073 38.31 7.16 16.59
N ALA A 1074 39.40 7.11 17.35
CA ALA A 1074 39.71 5.97 18.22
C ALA A 1074 38.71 5.91 19.40
N PRO A 1075 38.23 4.72 19.83
CA PRO A 1075 38.71 3.36 19.51
C PRO A 1075 38.07 2.67 18.30
N ARG A 1076 37.13 3.32 17.58
CA ARG A 1076 36.34 2.71 16.50
C ARG A 1076 37.18 2.31 15.27
N ALA A 1077 38.27 3.04 14.99
CA ALA A 1077 39.12 2.84 13.83
C ALA A 1077 39.65 1.38 13.67
N ALA A 1078 40.08 0.75 14.75
CA ALA A 1078 40.68 -0.60 14.69
C ALA A 1078 39.63 -1.69 14.41
N LEU A 1079 38.48 -1.62 15.08
CA LEU A 1079 37.37 -2.56 14.87
C LEU A 1079 36.75 -2.37 13.47
N LEU A 1080 36.67 -1.13 13.01
CA LEU A 1080 36.17 -0.79 11.67
C LEU A 1080 37.11 -1.32 10.58
N ALA A 1081 38.42 -1.14 10.72
CA ALA A 1081 39.40 -1.67 9.76
C ALA A 1081 39.32 -3.20 9.65
N GLN A 1082 39.20 -3.91 10.78
CA GLN A 1082 39.02 -5.37 10.79
C GLN A 1082 37.71 -5.79 10.09
N SER A 1083 36.64 -5.05 10.34
CA SER A 1083 35.31 -5.29 9.76
C SER A 1083 35.30 -5.08 8.24
N VAL A 1084 35.88 -3.97 7.77
CA VAL A 1084 36.03 -3.64 6.35
C VAL A 1084 36.86 -4.71 5.64
N GLN A 1085 37.98 -5.13 6.24
CA GLN A 1085 38.83 -6.18 5.67
C GLN A 1085 38.06 -7.50 5.48
N HIS A 1086 37.27 -7.92 6.48
CA HIS A 1086 36.45 -9.13 6.40
C HIS A 1086 35.37 -9.03 5.32
N VAL A 1087 34.69 -7.89 5.22
CA VAL A 1087 33.69 -7.62 4.18
C VAL A 1087 34.30 -7.73 2.77
N LEU A 1088 35.45 -7.10 2.54
CA LEU A 1088 36.14 -7.14 1.25
C LEU A 1088 36.60 -8.55 0.87
N GLN A 1089 37.09 -9.34 1.84
CA GLN A 1089 37.47 -10.73 1.61
C GLN A 1089 36.29 -11.59 1.16
N ARG A 1090 35.12 -11.42 1.79
CA ARG A 1090 33.89 -12.13 1.40
C ARG A 1090 33.41 -11.74 0.01
N ILE A 1091 33.49 -10.46 -0.34
CA ILE A 1091 33.18 -9.97 -1.69
C ILE A 1091 34.12 -10.58 -2.73
N LEU A 1092 35.43 -10.60 -2.48
CA LEU A 1092 36.41 -11.18 -3.41
C LEU A 1092 36.21 -12.69 -3.62
N ALA A 1093 35.78 -13.41 -2.57
CA ALA A 1093 35.45 -14.83 -2.65
C ALA A 1093 34.13 -15.13 -3.40
N SER A 1094 33.29 -14.12 -3.67
CA SER A 1094 31.98 -14.27 -4.32
C SER A 1094 32.03 -14.27 -5.85
N ARG A 1095 33.19 -14.47 -6.47
CA ARG A 1095 33.32 -14.47 -7.94
C ARG A 1095 32.80 -15.80 -8.51
N PRO A 1096 31.97 -15.78 -9.58
CA PRO A 1096 31.58 -17.00 -10.26
C PRO A 1096 32.79 -17.65 -10.94
N GLU A 1097 32.77 -18.97 -11.08
CA GLU A 1097 33.79 -19.71 -11.83
C GLU A 1097 33.67 -19.38 -13.33
N PRO A 1098 34.78 -19.33 -14.09
CA PRO A 1098 34.72 -19.10 -15.52
C PRO A 1098 34.06 -20.30 -16.24
N PRO A 1099 33.23 -20.07 -17.27
CA PRO A 1099 32.59 -21.15 -18.02
C PRO A 1099 33.62 -22.06 -18.69
N ALA A 1100 33.34 -23.36 -18.75
CA ALA A 1100 34.23 -24.36 -19.34
C ALA A 1100 34.59 -24.03 -20.80
N SER A 1101 35.84 -24.28 -21.18
CA SER A 1101 36.34 -24.04 -22.54
C SER A 1101 35.59 -24.88 -23.59
N GLY A 1102 35.01 -24.24 -24.61
CA GLY A 1102 34.34 -24.91 -25.74
C GLY A 1102 32.83 -24.65 -25.86
N VAL A 1103 32.24 -23.86 -24.96
CA VAL A 1103 30.81 -23.49 -25.01
C VAL A 1103 30.58 -22.35 -26.02
N ALA A 1104 29.48 -22.42 -26.79
CA ALA A 1104 29.09 -21.36 -27.71
C ALA A 1104 28.93 -20.00 -26.98
N PRO A 1105 29.37 -18.87 -27.54
CA PRO A 1105 29.44 -17.58 -26.83
C PRO A 1105 28.12 -17.13 -26.18
N ALA A 1106 26.99 -17.33 -26.85
CA ALA A 1106 25.67 -16.99 -26.32
C ALA A 1106 25.25 -17.87 -25.13
N LEU A 1107 25.61 -19.15 -25.13
CA LEU A 1107 25.34 -20.07 -24.03
C LEU A 1107 26.29 -19.80 -22.85
N ALA A 1108 27.57 -19.50 -23.13
CA ALA A 1108 28.53 -19.09 -22.11
C ALA A 1108 28.09 -17.80 -21.38
N ALA A 1109 27.57 -16.81 -22.12
CA ALA A 1109 27.02 -15.58 -21.54
C ALA A 1109 25.80 -15.85 -20.63
N ARG A 1110 24.88 -16.72 -21.05
CA ARG A 1110 23.71 -17.11 -20.24
C ARG A 1110 24.09 -17.86 -18.97
N LEU A 1111 25.04 -18.80 -19.05
CA LEU A 1111 25.54 -19.54 -17.90
C LEU A 1111 26.23 -18.61 -16.90
N LEU A 1112 27.08 -17.71 -17.40
CA LEU A 1112 27.78 -16.72 -16.57
C LEU A 1112 26.78 -15.77 -15.88
N ALA A 1113 25.73 -15.32 -16.57
CA ALA A 1113 24.68 -14.50 -15.96
C ALA A 1113 23.94 -15.25 -14.83
N LYS A 1114 23.65 -16.54 -15.02
CA LYS A 1114 23.01 -17.39 -14.00
C LYS A 1114 23.91 -17.62 -12.79
N GLU A 1115 25.19 -17.91 -13.02
CA GLU A 1115 26.18 -18.11 -11.95
C GLU A 1115 26.44 -16.81 -11.17
N GLU A 1116 26.48 -15.68 -11.87
CA GLU A 1116 26.59 -14.36 -11.25
C GLU A 1116 25.38 -14.05 -10.36
N GLN A 1117 24.16 -14.36 -10.81
CA GLN A 1117 22.96 -14.21 -9.98
C GLN A 1117 23.03 -15.11 -8.73
N ALA A 1118 23.45 -16.37 -8.88
CA ALA A 1118 23.61 -17.28 -7.75
C ALA A 1118 24.66 -16.78 -6.73
N ALA A 1119 25.78 -16.25 -7.22
CA ALA A 1119 26.84 -15.69 -6.39
C ALA A 1119 26.38 -14.46 -5.60
N CYS A 1120 25.61 -13.56 -6.22
CA CYS A 1120 24.99 -12.42 -5.56
C CYS A 1120 24.05 -12.85 -4.42
N ILE A 1121 23.17 -13.83 -4.67
CA ILE A 1121 22.25 -14.37 -3.65
C ILE A 1121 23.03 -14.99 -2.48
N ALA A 1122 24.04 -15.80 -2.77
CA ALA A 1122 24.87 -16.46 -1.76
C ALA A 1122 25.64 -15.44 -0.90
N LEU A 1123 26.18 -14.38 -1.51
CA LEU A 1123 26.86 -13.31 -0.79
C LEU A 1123 25.91 -12.60 0.17
N CYS A 1124 24.73 -12.16 -0.28
CA CYS A 1124 23.76 -11.46 0.56
C CYS A 1124 23.31 -12.32 1.75
N ARG A 1125 23.05 -13.61 1.54
CA ARG A 1125 22.70 -14.56 2.62
C ARG A 1125 23.80 -14.67 3.67
N THR A 1126 25.06 -14.68 3.23
CA THR A 1126 26.22 -14.83 4.11
C THR A 1126 26.54 -13.53 4.87
N MET A 1127 26.45 -12.39 4.18
CA MET A 1127 26.86 -11.09 4.73
C MET A 1127 25.82 -10.47 5.66
N ARG A 1128 24.51 -10.68 5.41
CA ARG A 1128 23.43 -10.06 6.19
C ARG A 1128 23.58 -10.23 7.72
N PRO A 1129 23.67 -11.45 8.28
CA PRO A 1129 23.79 -11.61 9.73
C PRO A 1129 25.10 -11.02 10.27
N GLN A 1130 26.19 -11.10 9.50
CA GLN A 1130 27.51 -10.58 9.91
C GLN A 1130 27.52 -9.05 9.98
N LEU A 1131 26.92 -8.37 8.99
CA LEU A 1131 26.82 -6.92 8.97
C LEU A 1131 25.97 -6.38 10.12
N LEU A 1132 24.83 -7.01 10.40
CA LEU A 1132 23.96 -6.64 11.52
C LEU A 1132 24.68 -6.80 12.88
N GLN A 1133 25.39 -7.91 13.07
CA GLN A 1133 26.19 -8.15 14.28
C GLN A 1133 27.32 -7.13 14.43
N THR A 1134 28.07 -6.89 13.35
CA THR A 1134 29.23 -5.99 13.33
C THR A 1134 28.83 -4.55 13.62
N ARG A 1135 27.72 -4.12 13.01
CA ARG A 1135 27.15 -2.80 13.29
C ARG A 1135 26.69 -2.66 14.73
N GLY A 1136 26.07 -3.69 15.31
CA GLY A 1136 25.72 -3.70 16.74
C GLY A 1136 26.93 -3.46 17.65
N MET A 1137 28.12 -3.96 17.29
CA MET A 1137 29.36 -3.71 18.03
C MET A 1137 29.90 -2.30 17.80
N LEU A 1138 29.86 -1.80 16.57
CA LEU A 1138 30.40 -0.49 16.18
C LEU A 1138 29.55 0.71 16.64
N CYS A 1139 28.22 0.57 16.71
CA CYS A 1139 27.33 1.66 17.14
C CYS A 1139 27.16 1.74 18.68
N VAL A 1140 27.54 0.69 19.43
CA VAL A 1140 27.46 0.65 20.90
C VAL A 1140 28.70 1.25 21.58
N GLN A 1141 29.85 1.25 20.89
CA GLN A 1141 31.08 1.95 21.28
C GLN A 1141 31.06 3.39 20.78
#